data_AF-A0A5D4H9V8-F1
#
_entry.id   AF-A0A5D4H9V8-F1
#
_cell.length_a   1.000
_cell.length_b   1.000
_cell.length_c   1.000
_cell.angle_alpha   90.00
_cell.angle_beta   90.00
_cell.angle_gamma   90.00
#
_symmetry.space_group_name_H-M   'P 1'
#
loop_
_entity.id
_entity.type
_entity.pdbx_description
1 polymer ?
#
loop_
_entity_poly.entity_id
_entity_poly.type
_entity_poly.pdbx_seq_one_letter_code
_entity_poly.pdbx_strand_id
1 'polypeptide(L)'
;MKKTDTFTRRAFIGGTVVTGLGLTLNLISCEKSTETPEPPQPDPTTSGNENTLNITDVSLPSNIDVSKGMELTITGKGFAMGDQVIFDPLIAGYPRAAIDVSRVSAESVVIVLAEQLVTSGYRVSVKRGSRTVTLGQTALNFVFNASIPDKDGMTIKGTVFADGVGLANVVVSDGFEVTATDENGIYYLPSAKKTKYVFVSIPGNYEVATDINAPLFFNRLRQPEETVETHDFELTPVNNNKHVVMVLGDMHLANRNNDISQFQTGFLTDVNQSIQKYKNAGNKVYALTLGDMSWDTYWLLTNYGLPDYLREMNKINAPVFNTMGNHDNNPSHTDDWISEDKFREVIGPTYYSFNIGKVHYIVLDNIEFKENNGARAYSPRIVSDQLEWLKKDLATVTDKTTPIVIAMHVQLISNLSLNGSGQESRVFRLQESQLFVNALSGFTDVNILSGHVHANYNVRLSPSIMEHNTGAVCATWWWTGRDGHAGNHICKDGTPGGYAIWEMEDRQLKWTYKSIGYEEDYQFRAYDLNKVHLTEDKYVPLHNPSTTGVSWNTYAGEYVNLNQNNEILINVWNYDTDWTVEVTENGVSLPITRVHVTDPLHIISYSAQRMNRNAAPTGAFVSIPTAHMFKVQASSPTSTVEIKVTDCFGRIFQESMVRPKEIHTQMK
;
A
#
# COMPACT_ATOMS: atom_id res chain seq x y z
N MET A 1 12.20 37.12 -30.43
CA MET A 1 13.63 36.99 -30.07
C MET A 1 13.76 36.99 -28.55
N LYS A 2 14.83 36.39 -28.01
CA LYS A 2 14.95 36.00 -26.59
C LYS A 2 15.10 37.19 -25.64
N LYS A 3 14.40 37.13 -24.50
CA LYS A 3 14.96 37.42 -23.16
C LYS A 3 14.40 36.40 -22.18
N THR A 4 15.28 35.82 -21.37
CA THR A 4 14.98 34.83 -20.33
C THR A 4 15.24 35.49 -18.98
N ASP A 5 14.18 35.76 -18.22
CA ASP A 5 14.30 36.27 -16.85
C ASP A 5 14.13 35.10 -15.87
N THR A 6 15.15 34.89 -15.05
CA THR A 6 15.21 33.86 -14.00
C THR A 6 14.60 34.37 -12.71
N PHE A 7 13.55 33.70 -12.21
CA PHE A 7 12.94 34.02 -10.92
C PHE A 7 13.58 33.22 -9.78
N THR A 8 14.25 33.89 -8.86
CA THR A 8 14.71 33.31 -7.58
C THR A 8 13.78 33.68 -6.42
N ARG A 9 13.12 32.67 -5.84
CA ARG A 9 12.57 32.72 -4.46
C ARG A 9 13.77 32.80 -3.48
N ARG A 10 13.70 33.37 -2.28
CA ARG A 10 12.65 34.06 -1.50
C ARG A 10 13.39 34.87 -0.41
N ALA A 11 12.82 35.96 0.07
CA ALA A 11 13.16 36.51 1.38
C ALA A 11 11.87 36.97 2.06
N PHE A 12 11.60 36.47 3.27
CA PHE A 12 10.67 37.11 4.20
C PHE A 12 11.10 36.89 5.65
N ILE A 13 10.73 37.86 6.48
CA ILE A 13 11.28 38.14 7.81
C ILE A 13 10.38 37.53 8.90
N GLY A 14 10.94 37.17 10.06
CA GLY A 14 10.12 37.02 11.27
C GLY A 14 10.78 36.45 12.52
N GLY A 15 10.87 37.29 13.57
CA GLY A 15 10.54 36.85 14.95
C GLY A 15 11.69 36.59 15.93
N THR A 16 11.58 37.18 17.12
CA THR A 16 12.57 37.11 18.21
C THR A 16 11.99 36.35 19.42
N VAL A 17 12.74 35.33 19.89
CA VAL A 17 12.98 34.81 21.27
C VAL A 17 11.88 35.00 22.35
N VAL A 18 11.50 33.96 23.11
CA VAL A 18 11.81 33.71 24.57
C VAL A 18 10.94 32.53 25.06
N THR A 19 11.31 31.56 25.93
CA THR A 19 12.56 30.83 26.29
C THR A 19 12.15 29.56 27.09
N GLY A 20 12.88 28.44 27.02
CA GLY A 20 12.68 27.34 27.99
C GLY A 20 13.42 26.02 27.71
N LEU A 21 14.37 25.67 28.60
CA LEU A 21 14.96 24.32 28.79
C LEU A 21 15.76 23.69 27.62
N GLY A 22 17.00 24.18 27.47
CA GLY A 22 18.16 23.33 27.80
C GLY A 22 18.53 22.17 26.87
N LEU A 23 19.03 22.46 25.67
CA LEU A 23 19.93 21.58 24.91
C LEU A 23 21.02 22.43 24.25
N THR A 24 22.29 22.10 24.51
CA THR A 24 23.45 22.83 23.97
C THR A 24 23.74 22.42 22.53
N LEU A 25 23.42 23.28 21.55
CA LEU A 25 24.00 23.19 20.20
C LEU A 25 25.33 23.96 20.15
N ASN A 26 26.38 23.28 19.71
CA ASN A 26 27.61 23.96 19.26
C ASN A 26 27.38 24.52 17.85
N LEU A 27 27.09 25.82 17.77
CA LEU A 27 27.04 26.56 16.50
C LEU A 27 28.44 27.11 16.20
N ILE A 28 29.10 26.59 15.17
CA ILE A 28 30.30 27.20 14.59
C ILE A 28 29.84 28.31 13.64
N SER A 29 30.20 29.55 13.96
CA SER A 29 30.00 30.70 13.07
C SER A 29 31.06 30.71 11.98
N CYS A 30 30.66 30.92 10.73
CA CYS A 30 31.56 31.32 9.65
C CYS A 30 31.28 32.78 9.31
N GLU A 31 32.14 33.69 9.79
CA GLU A 31 32.24 35.03 9.21
C GLU A 31 32.84 34.94 7.80
N LYS A 32 32.39 35.85 6.93
CA LYS A 32 32.73 35.86 5.51
C LYS A 32 33.84 36.89 5.27
N SER A 33 35.10 36.45 5.22
CA SER A 33 36.21 37.33 4.82
C SER A 33 36.12 37.67 3.33
N THR A 34 36.38 38.93 3.01
CA THR A 34 36.45 39.44 1.63
C THR A 34 37.91 39.58 1.21
N GLU A 35 38.44 38.61 0.47
CA GLU A 35 39.71 38.74 -0.25
C GLU A 35 39.57 38.36 -1.72
N THR A 36 40.35 39.04 -2.55
CA THR A 36 40.37 39.00 -4.02
C THR A 36 40.86 37.64 -4.55
N PRO A 37 40.45 37.19 -5.75
CA PRO A 37 40.86 35.88 -6.25
C PRO A 37 42.36 35.86 -6.59
N GLU A 38 43.09 34.90 -6.01
CA GLU A 38 44.38 34.50 -6.56
C GLU A 38 44.21 33.82 -7.94
N PRO A 39 45.21 33.91 -8.83
CA PRO A 39 45.19 33.19 -10.10
C PRO A 39 45.13 31.67 -9.86
N PRO A 40 44.58 30.88 -10.80
CA PRO A 40 44.41 29.45 -10.62
C PRO A 40 45.75 28.77 -10.36
N GLN A 41 45.86 28.05 -9.24
CA GLN A 41 46.95 27.11 -9.06
C GLN A 41 46.91 26.07 -10.20
N PRO A 42 48.06 25.67 -10.76
CA PRO A 42 48.09 24.54 -11.68
C PRO A 42 47.56 23.29 -10.96
N ASP A 43 46.91 22.41 -11.72
CA ASP A 43 46.38 21.14 -11.20
C ASP A 43 47.43 20.44 -10.31
N PRO A 44 47.01 19.85 -9.17
CA PRO A 44 47.90 18.96 -8.42
C PRO A 44 48.25 17.80 -9.35
N THR A 45 49.48 17.82 -9.85
CA THR A 45 50.05 16.78 -10.70
C THR A 45 49.75 15.43 -10.09
N THR A 46 49.23 14.50 -10.89
CA THR A 46 49.02 13.10 -10.55
C THR A 46 50.34 12.44 -10.14
N SER A 47 50.74 12.60 -8.88
CA SER A 47 51.79 11.81 -8.27
C SER A 47 51.31 10.37 -8.29
N GLY A 48 51.92 9.55 -9.14
CA GLY A 48 51.41 8.22 -9.44
C GLY A 48 51.28 7.36 -8.19
N ASN A 49 50.38 6.37 -8.26
CA ASN A 49 50.52 5.15 -7.48
C ASN A 49 51.83 4.47 -7.91
N GLU A 50 52.96 4.93 -7.40
CA GLU A 50 54.18 4.14 -7.46
C GLU A 50 53.90 2.84 -6.72
N ASN A 51 53.93 1.76 -7.47
CA ASN A 51 53.70 0.42 -6.98
C ASN A 51 54.91 -0.05 -6.17
N THR A 52 55.11 0.56 -5.00
CA THR A 52 56.27 0.32 -4.11
C THR A 52 56.35 -1.12 -3.56
N LEU A 53 55.37 -1.97 -3.91
CA LEU A 53 55.28 -3.39 -3.57
C LEU A 53 55.52 -4.33 -4.76
N ASN A 54 55.65 -3.79 -5.99
CA ASN A 54 55.73 -4.53 -7.26
C ASN A 54 54.56 -5.52 -7.47
N ILE A 55 53.34 -5.15 -7.03
CA ILE A 55 52.14 -5.96 -7.20
C ILE A 55 51.56 -5.74 -8.60
N THR A 56 51.71 -6.68 -9.53
CA THR A 56 51.33 -6.52 -10.95
C THR A 56 50.26 -7.54 -11.38
N ASP A 57 49.74 -7.40 -12.59
CA ASP A 57 48.77 -8.32 -13.20
C ASP A 57 47.51 -8.56 -12.34
N VAL A 58 47.12 -7.56 -11.56
CA VAL A 58 46.00 -7.66 -10.62
C VAL A 58 44.68 -7.76 -11.38
N SER A 59 43.91 -8.80 -11.11
CA SER A 59 42.53 -8.93 -11.56
C SER A 59 41.61 -8.86 -10.34
N LEU A 60 40.85 -7.77 -10.26
CA LEU A 60 39.84 -7.53 -9.24
C LEU A 60 38.51 -7.23 -9.95
N PRO A 61 37.52 -8.14 -9.91
CA PRO A 61 36.22 -7.90 -10.52
C PRO A 61 35.52 -6.67 -9.92
N SER A 62 34.68 -6.00 -10.71
CA SER A 62 33.91 -4.83 -10.27
C SER A 62 32.83 -5.17 -9.23
N ASN A 63 32.33 -6.42 -9.24
CA ASN A 63 31.44 -6.99 -8.24
C ASN A 63 31.89 -8.43 -7.94
N ILE A 64 31.82 -8.86 -6.68
CA ILE A 64 32.20 -10.21 -6.24
C ILE A 64 31.13 -10.72 -5.27
N ASP A 65 30.44 -11.78 -5.67
CA ASP A 65 29.59 -12.57 -4.78
C ASP A 65 30.47 -13.37 -3.81
N VAL A 66 30.21 -13.24 -2.51
CA VAL A 66 30.99 -13.86 -1.43
C VAL A 66 30.07 -14.34 -0.33
N SER A 67 30.34 -15.50 0.27
CA SER A 67 29.61 -15.94 1.47
C SER A 67 30.39 -15.55 2.74
N LYS A 68 29.68 -15.25 3.83
CA LYS A 68 30.31 -14.80 5.09
C LYS A 68 31.31 -15.84 5.60
N GLY A 69 32.49 -15.37 6.02
CA GLY A 69 33.57 -16.23 6.52
C GLY A 69 34.31 -17.07 5.48
N MET A 70 34.00 -16.93 4.17
CA MET A 70 34.69 -17.69 3.12
C MET A 70 36.03 -17.06 2.71
N GLU A 71 36.86 -17.88 2.06
CA GLU A 71 38.06 -17.42 1.37
C GLU A 71 37.73 -16.60 0.12
N LEU A 72 38.31 -15.40 0.00
CA LEU A 72 38.36 -14.62 -1.23
C LEU A 72 39.77 -14.73 -1.83
N THR A 73 39.85 -15.11 -3.11
CA THR A 73 41.10 -15.12 -3.88
C THR A 73 41.16 -13.89 -4.79
N ILE A 74 42.25 -13.12 -4.70
CA ILE A 74 42.56 -12.01 -5.61
C ILE A 74 43.75 -12.44 -6.48
N THR A 75 43.56 -12.41 -7.80
CA THR A 75 44.61 -12.75 -8.78
C THR A 75 45.56 -11.57 -8.96
N GLY A 76 46.86 -11.87 -9.06
CA GLY A 76 47.93 -10.88 -9.23
C GLY A 76 49.28 -11.42 -8.73
N LYS A 77 50.37 -10.82 -9.18
CA LYS A 77 51.75 -11.23 -8.85
C LYS A 77 52.37 -10.28 -7.84
N GLY A 78 53.32 -10.76 -7.03
CA GLY A 78 54.10 -9.92 -6.12
C GLY A 78 53.52 -9.74 -4.70
N PHE A 79 52.44 -10.45 -4.35
CA PHE A 79 51.95 -10.58 -2.97
C PHE A 79 52.92 -11.38 -2.09
N ALA A 80 52.83 -11.25 -0.75
CA ALA A 80 53.68 -11.94 0.21
C ALA A 80 52.94 -12.31 1.50
N MET A 81 53.38 -13.37 2.18
CA MET A 81 52.88 -13.69 3.52
C MET A 81 53.23 -12.56 4.49
N GLY A 82 52.27 -12.14 5.32
CA GLY A 82 52.38 -10.95 6.18
C GLY A 82 51.92 -9.65 5.52
N ASP A 83 51.40 -9.70 4.29
CA ASP A 83 50.59 -8.63 3.72
C ASP A 83 49.22 -8.54 4.42
N GLN A 84 48.63 -7.34 4.40
CA GLN A 84 47.23 -7.11 4.79
C GLN A 84 46.45 -6.57 3.58
N VAL A 85 45.31 -7.19 3.26
CA VAL A 85 44.35 -6.65 2.29
C VAL A 85 43.37 -5.73 3.04
N ILE A 86 43.30 -4.47 2.63
CA ILE A 86 42.49 -3.43 3.25
C ILE A 86 41.28 -3.15 2.37
N PHE A 87 40.09 -3.25 2.97
CA PHE A 87 38.81 -2.85 2.41
C PHE A 87 38.41 -1.52 3.05
N ASP A 88 38.64 -0.43 2.33
CA ASP A 88 38.22 0.92 2.68
C ASP A 88 36.84 1.19 2.05
N PRO A 89 35.74 1.31 2.82
CA PRO A 89 34.40 1.48 2.26
C PRO A 89 34.27 2.81 1.52
N LEU A 90 33.52 2.79 0.41
CA LEU A 90 33.21 4.01 -0.36
C LEU A 90 32.07 4.83 0.26
N ILE A 91 31.30 4.22 1.18
CA ILE A 91 30.23 4.87 1.95
C ILE A 91 30.75 5.19 3.36
N ALA A 92 30.58 6.44 3.80
CA ALA A 92 30.99 6.86 5.14
C ALA A 92 30.18 6.13 6.23
N GLY A 93 30.85 5.76 7.33
CA GLY A 93 30.25 5.04 8.45
C GLY A 93 30.15 3.53 8.28
N TYR A 94 30.44 2.99 7.09
CA TYR A 94 30.51 1.54 6.87
C TYR A 94 31.81 0.97 7.48
N PRO A 95 31.83 -0.34 7.81
CA PRO A 95 32.96 -0.98 8.45
C PRO A 95 34.16 -1.12 7.50
N ARG A 96 35.32 -0.62 7.96
CA ARG A 96 36.63 -0.89 7.37
C ARG A 96 37.15 -2.24 7.87
N ALA A 97 37.83 -2.99 7.01
CA ALA A 97 38.61 -4.16 7.42
C ALA A 97 40.03 -4.09 6.91
N ALA A 98 40.99 -4.52 7.73
CA ALA A 98 42.35 -4.88 7.31
C ALA A 98 42.51 -6.36 7.64
N ILE A 99 42.68 -7.19 6.62
CA ILE A 99 42.58 -8.64 6.71
C ILE A 99 43.96 -9.23 6.41
N ASP A 100 44.49 -10.00 7.35
CA ASP A 100 45.77 -10.69 7.17
C ASP A 100 45.65 -11.76 6.08
N VAL A 101 46.68 -11.88 5.26
CA VAL A 101 46.74 -12.87 4.18
C VAL A 101 46.90 -14.29 4.73
N SER A 102 45.96 -15.18 4.34
CA SER A 102 45.95 -16.58 4.78
C SER A 102 46.86 -17.46 3.92
N ARG A 103 46.95 -17.19 2.61
CA ARG A 103 47.73 -17.97 1.64
C ARG A 103 48.18 -17.10 0.46
N VAL A 104 49.36 -17.37 -0.08
CA VAL A 104 49.92 -16.72 -1.28
C VAL A 104 50.39 -17.78 -2.27
N SER A 105 50.19 -17.51 -3.56
CA SER A 105 50.79 -18.25 -4.67
C SER A 105 51.64 -17.30 -5.53
N ALA A 106 52.25 -17.81 -6.61
CA ALA A 106 52.96 -16.96 -7.57
C ALA A 106 52.04 -15.96 -8.29
N GLU A 107 50.73 -16.23 -8.36
CA GLU A 107 49.75 -15.50 -9.19
C GLU A 107 48.48 -15.11 -8.43
N SER A 108 48.43 -15.30 -7.10
CA SER A 108 47.27 -14.93 -6.30
C SER A 108 47.57 -14.75 -4.82
N VAL A 109 46.66 -14.05 -4.14
CA VAL A 109 46.58 -13.94 -2.68
C VAL A 109 45.19 -14.37 -2.21
N VAL A 110 45.13 -15.02 -1.06
CA VAL A 110 43.88 -15.48 -0.43
C VAL A 110 43.74 -14.88 0.95
N ILE A 111 42.54 -14.41 1.26
CA ILE A 111 42.14 -13.88 2.55
C ILE A 111 40.85 -14.56 3.01
N VAL A 112 40.62 -14.63 4.31
CA VAL A 112 39.31 -15.02 4.87
C VAL A 112 38.55 -13.73 5.18
N LEU A 113 37.37 -13.54 4.58
CA LEU A 113 36.63 -12.28 4.74
C LEU A 113 36.12 -12.10 6.18
N ALA A 114 36.42 -10.95 6.77
CA ALA A 114 35.99 -10.60 8.11
C ALA A 114 34.46 -10.44 8.18
N GLU A 115 33.82 -11.05 9.18
CA GLU A 115 32.36 -11.03 9.39
C GLU A 115 31.76 -9.63 9.50
N GLN A 116 32.58 -8.64 9.88
CA GLN A 116 32.20 -7.23 9.98
C GLN A 116 31.99 -6.54 8.63
N LEU A 117 32.42 -7.12 7.50
CA LEU A 117 32.17 -6.56 6.18
C LEU A 117 30.70 -6.74 5.77
N VAL A 118 30.20 -5.82 4.95
CA VAL A 118 28.79 -5.76 4.52
C VAL A 118 28.70 -5.58 3.01
N THR A 119 27.53 -5.84 2.42
CA THR A 119 27.30 -5.62 0.99
C THR A 119 27.46 -4.13 0.65
N SER A 120 28.55 -3.78 -0.06
CA SER A 120 28.94 -2.39 -0.33
C SER A 120 30.07 -2.30 -1.35
N GLY A 121 30.27 -1.10 -1.91
CA GLY A 121 31.49 -0.73 -2.63
C GLY A 121 32.67 -0.44 -1.69
N TYR A 122 33.84 -0.94 -2.07
CA TYR A 122 35.11 -0.79 -1.35
C TYR A 122 36.24 -0.38 -2.30
N ARG A 123 37.15 0.48 -1.82
CA ARG A 123 38.51 0.60 -2.37
C ARG A 123 39.36 -0.49 -1.73
N VAL A 124 40.01 -1.31 -2.54
CA VAL A 124 40.85 -2.42 -2.09
C VAL A 124 42.32 -2.02 -2.22
N SER A 125 43.10 -2.20 -1.16
CA SER A 125 44.54 -1.92 -1.12
C SER A 125 45.30 -3.06 -0.46
N VAL A 126 46.59 -3.20 -0.75
CA VAL A 126 47.49 -4.10 -0.01
C VAL A 126 48.52 -3.28 0.75
N LYS A 127 48.73 -3.64 2.02
CA LYS A 127 49.71 -3.04 2.92
C LYS A 127 50.77 -4.07 3.30
N ARG A 128 52.04 -3.71 3.15
CA ARG A 128 53.22 -4.50 3.56
C ARG A 128 54.14 -3.64 4.42
N GLY A 129 54.05 -3.83 5.74
CA GLY A 129 54.72 -2.95 6.71
C GLY A 129 54.14 -1.54 6.67
N SER A 130 54.97 -0.55 6.35
CA SER A 130 54.58 0.87 6.20
C SER A 130 54.11 1.26 4.79
N ARG A 131 54.30 0.40 3.79
CA ARG A 131 53.93 0.67 2.39
C ARG A 131 52.51 0.18 2.12
N THR A 132 51.76 0.93 1.32
CA THR A 132 50.41 0.58 0.86
C THR A 132 50.28 0.87 -0.63
N VAL A 133 49.65 -0.03 -1.40
CA VAL A 133 49.34 0.13 -2.82
C VAL A 133 47.86 -0.14 -3.04
N THR A 134 47.15 0.74 -3.75
CA THR A 134 45.75 0.52 -4.13
C THR A 134 45.67 -0.51 -5.27
N LEU A 135 44.86 -1.55 -5.09
CA LEU A 135 44.58 -2.55 -6.13
C LEU A 135 43.48 -2.08 -7.09
N GLY A 136 42.45 -1.42 -6.56
CA GLY A 136 41.32 -0.94 -7.34
C GLY A 136 40.08 -0.66 -6.48
N GLN A 137 38.91 -0.77 -7.09
CA GLN A 137 37.61 -0.73 -6.42
C GLN A 137 36.80 -1.96 -6.82
N THR A 138 36.00 -2.47 -5.88
CA THR A 138 35.09 -3.61 -6.09
C THR A 138 33.85 -3.43 -5.22
N ALA A 139 32.72 -4.01 -5.62
CA ALA A 139 31.61 -4.28 -4.73
C ALA A 139 31.74 -5.70 -4.15
N LEU A 140 31.58 -5.84 -2.84
CA LEU A 140 31.32 -7.14 -2.23
C LEU A 140 29.80 -7.32 -2.11
N ASN A 141 29.29 -8.46 -2.57
CA ASN A 141 27.90 -8.86 -2.40
C ASN A 141 27.87 -10.10 -1.49
N PHE A 142 27.40 -9.95 -0.26
CA PHE A 142 27.32 -11.05 0.69
C PHE A 142 26.07 -11.91 0.43
N VAL A 143 26.28 -13.09 -0.12
CA VAL A 143 25.25 -14.04 -0.55
C VAL A 143 25.33 -15.36 0.21
N PHE A 144 24.19 -16.04 0.34
CA PHE A 144 24.07 -17.33 1.02
C PHE A 144 24.94 -18.41 0.37
N ASN A 145 24.93 -18.48 -0.97
CA ASN A 145 25.73 -19.44 -1.73
C ASN A 145 26.46 -18.75 -2.91
N ALA A 146 27.69 -18.30 -2.67
CA ALA A 146 28.54 -17.69 -3.70
C ALA A 146 29.04 -18.69 -4.78
N SER A 147 28.75 -19.99 -4.65
CA SER A 147 29.19 -21.03 -5.60
C SER A 147 28.16 -21.35 -6.68
N ILE A 148 27.00 -20.66 -6.71
CA ILE A 148 25.99 -20.84 -7.75
C ILE A 148 26.60 -20.38 -9.10
N PRO A 149 26.79 -21.28 -10.09
CA PRO A 149 27.37 -20.90 -11.37
C PRO A 149 26.40 -20.05 -12.18
N ASP A 150 26.92 -19.19 -13.06
CA ASP A 150 26.10 -18.57 -14.10
C ASP A 150 25.61 -19.63 -15.09
N LYS A 151 24.46 -19.36 -15.71
CA LYS A 151 23.81 -20.28 -16.64
C LYS A 151 23.38 -19.53 -17.89
N ASP A 152 23.73 -20.05 -19.06
CA ASP A 152 23.40 -19.44 -20.35
C ASP A 152 21.90 -19.07 -20.45
N GLY A 153 21.62 -17.82 -20.81
CA GLY A 153 20.27 -17.27 -20.92
C GLY A 153 19.59 -16.87 -19.60
N MET A 154 20.28 -16.99 -18.45
CA MET A 154 19.78 -16.56 -17.14
C MET A 154 20.52 -15.30 -16.69
N THR A 155 19.78 -14.30 -16.21
CA THR A 155 20.29 -12.95 -15.86
C THR A 155 20.11 -12.61 -14.38
N ILE A 156 19.34 -13.43 -13.66
CA ILE A 156 19.21 -13.40 -12.20
C ILE A 156 19.34 -14.84 -11.68
N LYS A 157 20.04 -15.00 -10.56
CA LYS A 157 20.14 -16.23 -9.79
C LYS A 157 20.05 -15.94 -8.29
N GLY A 158 19.93 -16.97 -7.46
CA GLY A 158 20.03 -16.83 -6.02
C GLY A 158 19.44 -18.03 -5.29
N THR A 159 19.32 -17.90 -3.97
CA THR A 159 18.79 -18.94 -3.08
C THR A 159 17.61 -18.40 -2.28
N VAL A 160 16.54 -19.19 -2.16
CA VAL A 160 15.57 -19.02 -1.08
C VAL A 160 15.89 -20.02 0.02
N PHE A 161 16.05 -19.55 1.25
CA PHE A 161 16.50 -20.39 2.37
C PHE A 161 15.86 -19.98 3.71
N ALA A 162 15.84 -20.90 4.67
CA ALA A 162 15.46 -20.65 6.06
C ALA A 162 16.35 -21.47 7.00
N ASP A 163 16.70 -20.92 8.17
CA ASP A 163 17.57 -21.57 9.16
C ASP A 163 18.89 -22.13 8.57
N GLY A 164 19.42 -21.47 7.54
CA GLY A 164 20.63 -21.90 6.83
C GLY A 164 20.46 -23.08 5.86
N VAL A 165 19.22 -23.44 5.49
CA VAL A 165 18.89 -24.54 4.57
C VAL A 165 18.04 -24.01 3.40
N GLY A 166 18.41 -24.38 2.17
CA GLY A 166 17.67 -24.03 0.96
C GLY A 166 16.27 -24.64 0.94
N LEU A 167 15.29 -23.88 0.42
CA LEU A 167 13.88 -24.26 0.39
C LEU A 167 13.42 -24.54 -1.03
N ALA A 168 12.98 -25.76 -1.30
CA ALA A 168 12.56 -26.22 -2.62
C ALA A 168 11.13 -25.79 -3.00
N ASN A 169 10.88 -25.63 -4.31
CA ASN A 169 9.60 -25.27 -4.90
C ASN A 169 9.02 -23.92 -4.43
N VAL A 170 9.86 -23.01 -3.93
CA VAL A 170 9.45 -21.64 -3.61
C VAL A 170 9.46 -20.80 -4.87
N VAL A 171 8.37 -20.07 -5.11
CA VAL A 171 8.16 -19.29 -6.33
C VAL A 171 8.90 -17.96 -6.25
N VAL A 172 9.63 -17.61 -7.32
CA VAL A 172 10.37 -16.35 -7.47
C VAL A 172 10.03 -15.73 -8.82
N SER A 173 9.89 -14.41 -8.86
CA SER A 173 9.39 -13.68 -10.02
C SER A 173 10.00 -12.29 -10.15
N ASP A 174 10.20 -11.81 -11.38
CA ASP A 174 10.56 -10.41 -11.66
C ASP A 174 9.36 -9.55 -12.09
N GLY A 175 8.15 -10.11 -12.12
CA GLY A 175 6.92 -9.48 -12.64
C GLY A 175 6.62 -9.85 -14.10
N PHE A 176 7.54 -10.51 -14.81
CA PHE A 176 7.29 -11.03 -16.15
C PHE A 176 7.46 -12.54 -16.15
N GLU A 177 8.60 -13.01 -15.65
CA GLU A 177 8.97 -14.41 -15.53
C GLU A 177 8.72 -14.95 -14.13
N VAL A 178 8.34 -16.22 -14.06
CA VAL A 178 8.01 -16.95 -12.84
C VAL A 178 8.79 -18.26 -12.86
N THR A 179 9.55 -18.52 -11.81
CA THR A 179 10.34 -19.74 -11.62
C THR A 179 10.06 -20.33 -10.23
N ALA A 180 10.56 -21.54 -9.99
CA ALA A 180 10.56 -22.15 -8.67
C ALA A 180 11.98 -22.63 -8.32
N THR A 181 12.31 -22.61 -7.03
CA THR A 181 13.59 -23.12 -6.53
C THR A 181 13.73 -24.63 -6.66
N ASP A 182 14.96 -25.09 -6.88
CA ASP A 182 15.33 -26.50 -6.87
C ASP A 182 15.44 -27.10 -5.45
N GLU A 183 15.84 -28.38 -5.35
CA GLU A 183 16.00 -29.08 -4.07
C GLU A 183 17.00 -28.44 -3.09
N ASN A 184 17.90 -27.58 -3.57
CA ASN A 184 18.89 -26.84 -2.79
C ASN A 184 18.47 -25.39 -2.53
N GLY A 185 17.24 -25.02 -2.87
CA GLY A 185 16.72 -23.65 -2.77
C GLY A 185 17.21 -22.71 -3.88
N ILE A 186 17.92 -23.20 -4.90
CA ILE A 186 18.52 -22.36 -5.94
C ILE A 186 17.48 -22.05 -7.02
N TYR A 187 17.41 -20.80 -7.46
CA TYR A 187 16.60 -20.38 -8.60
C TYR A 187 17.44 -19.66 -9.67
N TYR A 188 16.90 -19.65 -10.89
CA TYR A 188 17.38 -18.87 -12.03
C TYR A 188 16.20 -18.25 -12.77
N LEU A 189 16.35 -17.01 -13.24
CA LEU A 189 15.37 -16.31 -14.08
C LEU A 189 16.03 -15.72 -15.35
N PRO A 190 15.41 -15.92 -16.53
CA PRO A 190 15.79 -15.27 -17.79
C PRO A 190 15.17 -13.86 -17.87
N SER A 191 15.48 -13.02 -16.89
CA SER A 191 14.84 -11.71 -16.68
C SER A 191 15.37 -10.64 -17.64
N ALA A 192 14.47 -9.92 -18.31
CA ALA A 192 14.81 -8.70 -19.04
C ALA A 192 14.97 -7.47 -18.11
N LYS A 193 14.90 -7.66 -16.78
CA LYS A 193 15.04 -6.67 -15.70
C LYS A 193 14.16 -5.43 -15.80
N LYS A 194 13.12 -5.44 -16.65
CA LYS A 194 12.26 -4.28 -16.98
C LYS A 194 11.71 -3.57 -15.74
N THR A 195 11.16 -4.35 -14.80
CA THR A 195 10.60 -3.92 -13.51
C THR A 195 11.61 -3.30 -12.54
N LYS A 196 12.91 -3.57 -12.74
CA LYS A 196 14.02 -3.22 -11.83
C LYS A 196 13.88 -3.87 -10.43
N TYR A 197 13.14 -4.99 -10.31
CA TYR A 197 13.02 -5.75 -9.08
C TYR A 197 12.88 -7.27 -9.34
N VAL A 198 13.20 -8.07 -8.33
CA VAL A 198 12.89 -9.50 -8.23
C VAL A 198 12.30 -9.78 -6.85
N PHE A 199 11.28 -10.62 -6.75
CA PHE A 199 10.57 -10.92 -5.50
C PHE A 199 10.31 -12.40 -5.30
N VAL A 200 10.27 -12.82 -4.04
CA VAL A 200 9.80 -14.15 -3.63
C VAL A 200 8.31 -14.11 -3.35
N SER A 201 7.55 -15.05 -3.91
CA SER A 201 6.18 -15.31 -3.47
C SER A 201 6.27 -16.11 -2.18
N ILE A 202 6.09 -15.43 -1.05
CA ILE A 202 6.37 -16.00 0.28
C ILE A 202 5.58 -17.31 0.44
N PRO A 203 6.22 -18.45 0.72
CA PRO A 203 5.52 -19.71 0.93
C PRO A 203 4.72 -19.69 2.24
N GLY A 204 3.60 -20.42 2.26
CA GLY A 204 2.77 -20.53 3.46
C GLY A 204 3.57 -21.14 4.62
N ASN A 205 3.33 -20.67 5.84
CA ASN A 205 4.12 -20.97 7.04
C ASN A 205 5.54 -20.37 7.06
N TYR A 206 5.78 -19.30 6.29
CA TYR A 206 6.98 -18.47 6.38
C TYR A 206 6.64 -16.98 6.45
N GLU A 207 7.57 -16.19 6.96
CA GLU A 207 7.60 -14.73 6.96
C GLU A 207 8.97 -14.24 6.45
N VAL A 208 9.02 -13.01 5.94
CA VAL A 208 10.28 -12.28 5.65
C VAL A 208 10.57 -11.30 6.78
N ALA A 209 11.83 -10.85 6.88
CA ALA A 209 12.18 -9.70 7.72
C ALA A 209 11.40 -8.44 7.30
N THR A 210 11.25 -7.48 8.21
CA THR A 210 10.63 -6.16 7.92
C THR A 210 11.62 -5.01 8.12
N ASP A 211 11.55 -4.00 7.26
CA ASP A 211 12.06 -2.66 7.59
C ASP A 211 10.91 -1.88 8.25
N ILE A 212 10.96 -1.81 9.58
CA ILE A 212 9.85 -1.43 10.46
C ILE A 212 8.63 -2.34 10.18
N ASN A 213 7.76 -1.95 9.25
CA ASN A 213 6.56 -2.70 8.84
C ASN A 213 6.57 -3.14 7.37
N ALA A 214 7.50 -2.66 6.55
CA ALA A 214 7.58 -3.03 5.14
C ALA A 214 8.22 -4.43 5.01
N PRO A 215 7.53 -5.46 4.49
CA PRO A 215 8.11 -6.79 4.34
C PRO A 215 9.19 -6.78 3.25
N LEU A 216 10.36 -7.37 3.55
CA LEU A 216 11.53 -7.39 2.66
C LEU A 216 11.50 -8.62 1.72
N PHE A 217 10.41 -8.77 0.97
CA PHE A 217 10.18 -9.89 0.06
C PHE A 217 10.72 -9.66 -1.37
N PHE A 218 11.34 -8.52 -1.64
CA PHE A 218 11.87 -8.16 -2.95
C PHE A 218 13.24 -7.49 -2.85
N ASN A 219 14.05 -7.69 -3.89
CA ASN A 219 15.32 -7.02 -4.10
C ASN A 219 15.28 -6.11 -5.33
N ARG A 220 16.13 -5.07 -5.36
CA ARG A 220 16.25 -4.15 -6.50
C ARG A 220 17.29 -4.66 -7.48
N LEU A 221 16.92 -4.72 -8.76
CA LEU A 221 17.86 -4.99 -9.86
C LEU A 221 18.49 -3.67 -10.28
N ARG A 222 19.82 -3.65 -10.43
CA ARG A 222 20.59 -2.42 -10.65
C ARG A 222 21.61 -2.51 -11.79
N GLN A 223 21.90 -3.71 -12.27
CA GLN A 223 22.86 -3.92 -13.36
C GLN A 223 22.13 -3.96 -14.72
N PRO A 224 22.84 -3.76 -15.84
CA PRO A 224 22.32 -4.02 -17.19
C PRO A 224 21.74 -5.44 -17.32
N GLU A 225 20.89 -5.64 -18.32
CA GLU A 225 20.21 -6.92 -18.60
C GLU A 225 21.21 -8.08 -18.71
N GLU A 226 22.34 -7.85 -19.38
CA GLU A 226 23.36 -8.83 -19.73
C GLU A 226 24.25 -9.25 -18.56
N THR A 227 24.21 -8.53 -17.44
CA THR A 227 25.03 -8.79 -16.24
C THR A 227 24.25 -9.64 -15.25
N VAL A 228 24.70 -10.85 -14.93
CA VAL A 228 24.03 -11.69 -13.93
C VAL A 228 24.04 -11.00 -12.55
N GLU A 229 22.89 -10.98 -11.88
CA GLU A 229 22.78 -10.53 -10.49
C GLU A 229 22.38 -11.69 -9.57
N THR A 230 23.00 -11.77 -8.39
CA THR A 230 22.68 -12.75 -7.34
C THR A 230 21.87 -12.08 -6.23
N HIS A 231 20.64 -12.55 -6.03
CA HIS A 231 19.70 -12.01 -5.04
C HIS A 231 19.09 -13.16 -4.23
N ASP A 232 19.45 -13.27 -2.95
CA ASP A 232 18.89 -14.29 -2.05
C ASP A 232 17.65 -13.78 -1.30
N PHE A 233 16.86 -14.73 -0.79
CA PHE A 233 15.71 -14.48 0.08
C PHE A 233 15.78 -15.36 1.33
N GLU A 234 16.02 -14.74 2.47
CA GLU A 234 15.98 -15.40 3.78
C GLU A 234 14.55 -15.37 4.33
N LEU A 235 14.03 -16.54 4.70
CA LEU A 235 12.70 -16.73 5.25
C LEU A 235 12.77 -17.23 6.70
N THR A 236 11.84 -16.79 7.54
CA THR A 236 11.65 -17.26 8.92
C THR A 236 10.46 -18.22 8.98
N PRO A 237 10.61 -19.47 9.45
CA PRO A 237 9.48 -20.39 9.62
C PRO A 237 8.50 -19.90 10.71
N VAL A 238 7.21 -19.90 10.42
CA VAL A 238 6.15 -19.50 11.36
C VAL A 238 4.89 -20.34 11.17
N ASN A 239 4.08 -20.53 12.22
CA ASN A 239 2.69 -20.97 12.00
C ASN A 239 1.83 -19.74 11.70
N ASN A 240 1.39 -19.61 10.45
CA ASN A 240 0.45 -18.57 10.01
C ASN A 240 -0.80 -19.17 9.35
N ASN A 241 -1.18 -20.42 9.68
CA ASN A 241 -2.47 -21.01 9.26
C ASN A 241 -3.68 -20.33 9.90
N LYS A 242 -3.48 -19.64 11.03
CA LYS A 242 -4.50 -18.81 11.68
C LYS A 242 -4.03 -17.36 11.70
N HIS A 243 -4.66 -16.54 10.87
CA HIS A 243 -4.21 -15.18 10.63
C HIS A 243 -5.35 -14.21 10.34
N VAL A 244 -5.05 -12.92 10.46
CA VAL A 244 -5.96 -11.82 10.14
C VAL A 244 -5.27 -10.86 9.19
N VAL A 245 -5.99 -10.42 8.17
CA VAL A 245 -5.56 -9.34 7.26
C VAL A 245 -6.46 -8.13 7.47
N MET A 246 -5.86 -7.02 7.89
CA MET A 246 -6.50 -5.71 7.92
C MET A 246 -6.47 -5.13 6.50
N VAL A 247 -7.63 -5.00 5.86
CA VAL A 247 -7.77 -4.59 4.45
C VAL A 247 -8.13 -3.11 4.38
N LEU A 248 -7.22 -2.28 3.86
CA LEU A 248 -7.20 -0.83 4.06
C LEU A 248 -7.26 -0.06 2.72
N GLY A 249 -8.40 0.56 2.40
CA GLY A 249 -8.56 1.36 1.16
C GLY A 249 -8.51 2.87 1.38
N ASP A 250 -7.98 3.59 0.38
CA ASP A 250 -8.24 5.01 0.14
C ASP A 250 -7.94 5.90 1.36
N MET A 251 -6.66 6.02 1.74
CA MET A 251 -6.22 6.89 2.83
C MET A 251 -6.10 8.37 2.41
N HIS A 252 -5.76 8.65 1.15
CA HIS A 252 -5.62 10.00 0.58
C HIS A 252 -4.93 11.02 1.50
N LEU A 253 -3.82 10.64 2.12
CA LEU A 253 -3.09 11.55 2.99
C LEU A 253 -2.48 12.68 2.13
N ALA A 254 -2.81 13.94 2.46
CA ALA A 254 -2.55 15.10 1.61
C ALA A 254 -2.12 16.38 2.38
N ASN A 255 -2.18 16.34 3.71
CA ASN A 255 -1.96 17.48 4.61
C ASN A 255 -2.89 18.68 4.34
N ARG A 256 -4.21 18.44 4.22
CA ARG A 256 -5.22 19.47 3.88
C ARG A 256 -6.37 19.65 4.88
N ASN A 257 -7.16 18.61 5.15
CA ASN A 257 -8.41 18.66 5.92
C ASN A 257 -8.20 18.14 7.36
N ASN A 258 -7.07 18.46 7.99
CA ASN A 258 -6.63 17.79 9.22
C ASN A 258 -6.34 16.27 9.03
N ASP A 259 -6.13 15.82 7.79
CA ASP A 259 -5.98 14.40 7.38
C ASP A 259 -5.11 13.60 8.34
N ILE A 260 -3.91 14.11 8.65
CA ILE A 260 -2.92 13.44 9.50
C ILE A 260 -3.41 13.31 10.95
N SER A 261 -4.14 14.30 11.47
CA SER A 261 -4.73 14.25 12.81
C SER A 261 -5.85 13.21 12.87
N GLN A 262 -6.75 13.21 11.87
CA GLN A 262 -7.85 12.23 11.78
C GLN A 262 -7.30 10.81 11.60
N PHE A 263 -6.26 10.64 10.77
CA PHE A 263 -5.57 9.36 10.58
C PHE A 263 -4.86 8.87 11.85
N GLN A 264 -4.12 9.73 12.55
CA GLN A 264 -3.39 9.34 13.76
C GLN A 264 -4.32 9.07 14.96
N THR A 265 -5.28 9.97 15.21
CA THR A 265 -6.12 9.89 16.42
C THR A 265 -7.33 8.98 16.25
N GLY A 266 -7.88 8.87 15.03
CA GLY A 266 -8.94 7.92 14.68
C GLY A 266 -8.36 6.58 14.20
N PHE A 267 -7.97 6.52 12.92
CA PHE A 267 -7.64 5.26 12.25
C PHE A 267 -6.50 4.47 12.91
N LEU A 268 -5.32 5.08 13.14
CA LEU A 268 -4.16 4.38 13.71
C LEU A 268 -4.43 3.88 15.13
N THR A 269 -5.22 4.61 15.91
CA THR A 269 -5.62 4.19 17.26
C THR A 269 -6.52 2.96 17.17
N ASP A 270 -7.55 3.00 16.32
CA ASP A 270 -8.54 1.94 16.14
C ASP A 270 -7.93 0.66 15.54
N VAL A 271 -7.19 0.77 14.44
CA VAL A 271 -6.59 -0.40 13.77
C VAL A 271 -5.54 -1.07 14.65
N ASN A 272 -4.78 -0.31 15.44
CA ASN A 272 -3.81 -0.90 16.37
C ASN A 272 -4.47 -1.59 17.56
N GLN A 273 -5.64 -1.12 18.01
CA GLN A 273 -6.45 -1.85 19.00
C GLN A 273 -6.98 -3.17 18.43
N SER A 274 -7.53 -3.16 17.21
CA SER A 274 -7.95 -4.37 16.50
C SER A 274 -6.79 -5.34 16.29
N ILE A 275 -5.63 -4.88 15.79
CA ILE A 275 -4.42 -5.70 15.63
C ILE A 275 -4.02 -6.35 16.96
N GLN A 276 -4.00 -5.59 18.06
CA GLN A 276 -3.63 -6.13 19.37
C GLN A 276 -4.66 -7.14 19.88
N LYS A 277 -5.96 -6.91 19.68
CA LYS A 277 -7.04 -7.86 20.00
C LYS A 277 -6.82 -9.20 19.29
N TYR A 278 -6.58 -9.20 17.98
CA TYR A 278 -6.37 -10.44 17.22
C TYR A 278 -5.04 -11.12 17.53
N LYS A 279 -3.95 -10.37 17.79
CA LYS A 279 -2.69 -10.95 18.29
C LYS A 279 -2.85 -11.60 19.66
N ASN A 280 -3.58 -10.98 20.59
CA ASN A 280 -3.89 -11.55 21.90
C ASN A 280 -4.74 -12.83 21.80
N ALA A 281 -5.57 -12.95 20.76
CA ALA A 281 -6.34 -14.16 20.44
C ALA A 281 -5.51 -15.24 19.69
N GLY A 282 -4.19 -15.05 19.55
CA GLY A 282 -3.28 -16.04 18.96
C GLY A 282 -3.18 -16.01 17.44
N ASN A 283 -3.74 -15.00 16.76
CA ASN A 283 -3.63 -14.85 15.32
C ASN A 283 -2.30 -14.19 14.95
N LYS A 284 -1.70 -14.61 13.83
CA LYS A 284 -0.80 -13.73 13.07
C LYS A 284 -1.63 -12.58 12.48
N VAL A 285 -1.09 -11.37 12.40
CA VAL A 285 -1.84 -10.20 11.89
C VAL A 285 -0.99 -9.39 10.94
N TYR A 286 -1.55 -9.12 9.77
CA TYR A 286 -0.95 -8.39 8.65
C TYR A 286 -1.90 -7.28 8.19
N ALA A 287 -1.42 -6.37 7.36
CA ALA A 287 -2.25 -5.41 6.64
C ALA A 287 -2.04 -5.54 5.13
N LEU A 288 -3.08 -5.26 4.36
CA LEU A 288 -3.09 -5.25 2.90
C LEU A 288 -3.83 -4.00 2.43
N THR A 289 -3.16 -3.09 1.73
CA THR A 289 -3.80 -1.87 1.23
C THR A 289 -4.54 -2.11 -0.09
N LEU A 290 -5.44 -1.19 -0.45
CA LEU A 290 -6.22 -1.20 -1.70
C LEU A 290 -6.00 0.09 -2.52
N GLY A 291 -4.79 0.65 -2.47
CA GLY A 291 -4.41 1.85 -3.21
C GLY A 291 -4.93 3.18 -2.65
N ASP A 292 -4.54 4.26 -3.33
CA ASP A 292 -4.80 5.66 -3.00
C ASP A 292 -4.32 6.01 -1.57
N MET A 293 -3.07 5.63 -1.32
CA MET A 293 -2.31 5.88 -0.10
C MET A 293 -2.16 7.38 0.17
N SER A 294 -1.84 8.09 -0.89
CA SER A 294 -1.57 9.52 -0.92
C SER A 294 -2.51 10.19 -1.92
N TRP A 295 -2.22 11.44 -2.27
CA TRP A 295 -2.93 12.11 -3.34
C TRP A 295 -1.93 12.88 -4.21
N ASP A 296 -1.61 12.34 -5.39
CA ASP A 296 -0.73 12.89 -6.45
C ASP A 296 -0.71 14.43 -6.53
N THR A 297 -1.90 15.06 -6.54
CA THR A 297 -2.09 16.50 -6.63
C THR A 297 -1.37 17.26 -5.51
N TYR A 298 -1.26 16.66 -4.33
CA TYR A 298 -0.65 17.22 -3.12
C TYR A 298 0.84 16.92 -2.98
N TRP A 299 1.38 16.00 -3.79
CA TRP A 299 2.84 15.82 -3.92
C TRP A 299 3.51 17.12 -4.36
N LEU A 300 2.82 17.91 -5.21
CA LEU A 300 3.30 19.21 -5.69
C LEU A 300 2.77 20.40 -4.86
N LEU A 301 1.52 20.36 -4.38
CA LEU A 301 0.90 21.50 -3.68
C LEU A 301 1.35 21.65 -2.22
N THR A 302 1.51 20.54 -1.50
CA THR A 302 1.86 20.53 -0.05
C THR A 302 3.16 19.78 0.24
N ASN A 303 3.83 19.23 -0.78
CA ASN A 303 5.00 18.35 -0.64
C ASN A 303 4.72 17.17 0.31
N TYR A 304 3.55 16.54 0.13
CA TYR A 304 3.17 15.34 0.85
C TYR A 304 3.02 14.20 -0.16
N GLY A 305 3.89 13.18 -0.09
CA GLY A 305 3.90 12.06 -1.04
C GLY A 305 4.11 10.69 -0.39
N LEU A 306 4.43 9.69 -1.20
CA LEU A 306 4.63 8.30 -0.74
C LEU A 306 5.62 8.15 0.45
N PRO A 307 6.75 8.90 0.54
CA PRO A 307 7.63 8.82 1.71
C PRO A 307 7.00 9.35 3.02
N ASP A 308 6.05 10.28 2.92
CA ASP A 308 5.32 10.81 4.08
C ASP A 308 4.20 9.85 4.50
N TYR A 309 3.53 9.22 3.53
CA TYR A 309 2.61 8.10 3.78
C TYR A 309 3.31 6.95 4.51
N LEU A 310 4.50 6.52 4.06
CA LEU A 310 5.26 5.45 4.73
C LEU A 310 5.59 5.80 6.19
N ARG A 311 5.88 7.07 6.49
CA ARG A 311 6.13 7.53 7.86
C ARG A 311 4.91 7.38 8.77
N GLU A 312 3.71 7.50 8.22
CA GLU A 312 2.45 7.30 8.94
C GLU A 312 2.08 5.81 9.04
N MET A 313 2.24 5.02 7.98
CA MET A 313 2.01 3.57 8.01
C MET A 313 3.03 2.79 8.85
N ASN A 314 4.26 3.30 9.01
CA ASN A 314 5.25 2.74 9.94
C ASN A 314 4.86 2.85 11.42
N LYS A 315 3.64 3.32 11.74
CA LYS A 315 3.03 3.35 13.07
C LYS A 315 1.91 2.31 13.26
N ILE A 316 1.59 1.52 12.23
CA ILE A 316 0.69 0.36 12.37
C ILE A 316 1.45 -0.80 13.02
N ASN A 317 0.80 -1.63 13.83
CA ASN A 317 1.47 -2.67 14.60
C ASN A 317 1.53 -4.02 13.85
N ALA A 318 1.61 -4.01 12.52
CA ALA A 318 1.59 -5.20 11.67
C ALA A 318 2.40 -4.98 10.37
N PRO A 319 2.93 -6.04 9.73
CA PRO A 319 3.54 -5.92 8.41
C PRO A 319 2.52 -5.49 7.36
N VAL A 320 2.91 -4.61 6.42
CA VAL A 320 2.00 -3.99 5.44
C VAL A 320 2.38 -4.40 4.02
N PHE A 321 1.52 -5.19 3.39
CA PHE A 321 1.52 -5.39 1.94
C PHE A 321 0.76 -4.24 1.28
N ASN A 322 1.35 -3.68 0.22
CA ASN A 322 0.92 -2.45 -0.41
C ASN A 322 0.40 -2.72 -1.83
N THR A 323 -0.81 -2.29 -2.13
CA THR A 323 -1.40 -2.20 -3.49
C THR A 323 -1.40 -0.72 -3.91
N MET A 324 -1.06 -0.40 -5.16
CA MET A 324 -1.11 0.97 -5.65
C MET A 324 -2.51 1.38 -6.11
N GLY A 325 -2.83 2.67 -6.01
CA GLY A 325 -4.03 3.25 -6.61
C GLY A 325 -3.75 4.34 -7.62
N ASN A 326 -4.81 4.87 -8.22
CA ASN A 326 -4.70 5.84 -9.31
C ASN A 326 -4.16 7.23 -8.92
N HIS A 327 -4.12 7.52 -7.62
CA HIS A 327 -3.57 8.73 -7.02
C HIS A 327 -2.16 8.50 -6.43
N ASP A 328 -1.59 7.31 -6.62
CA ASP A 328 -0.21 6.97 -6.24
C ASP A 328 0.77 6.98 -7.44
N ASN A 329 0.27 7.26 -8.65
CA ASN A 329 1.07 7.52 -9.85
C ASN A 329 1.60 8.97 -9.88
N ASN A 330 2.84 9.16 -10.36
CA ASN A 330 3.46 10.48 -10.46
C ASN A 330 2.79 11.32 -11.58
N PRO A 331 2.10 12.42 -11.26
CA PRO A 331 1.31 13.19 -12.23
C PRO A 331 2.18 14.10 -13.11
N SER A 332 3.50 14.06 -12.94
CA SER A 332 4.48 14.81 -13.75
C SER A 332 4.87 14.06 -15.04
N HIS A 333 4.38 12.82 -15.23
CA HIS A 333 4.61 12.01 -16.41
C HIS A 333 3.29 11.73 -17.16
N THR A 334 3.40 11.33 -18.42
CA THR A 334 2.27 11.08 -19.32
C THR A 334 2.18 9.63 -19.79
N ASP A 335 3.18 8.83 -19.42
CA ASP A 335 3.36 7.43 -19.76
C ASP A 335 3.05 6.56 -18.56
N ASP A 336 2.36 5.45 -18.80
CA ASP A 336 1.91 4.48 -17.81
C ASP A 336 3.08 4.03 -16.92
N TRP A 337 4.06 3.39 -17.55
CA TRP A 337 5.21 2.80 -16.90
C TRP A 337 6.06 3.82 -16.15
N ILE A 338 6.35 4.99 -16.73
CA ILE A 338 7.19 6.00 -16.06
C ILE A 338 6.43 6.68 -14.91
N SER A 339 5.09 6.74 -14.93
CA SER A 339 4.32 7.32 -13.83
C SER A 339 4.44 6.50 -12.52
N GLU A 340 4.58 5.18 -12.64
CA GLU A 340 4.81 4.25 -11.53
C GLU A 340 6.24 4.32 -10.93
N ASP A 341 7.24 4.88 -11.62
CA ASP A 341 8.65 4.74 -11.21
C ASP A 341 8.90 5.24 -9.77
N LYS A 342 8.12 6.23 -9.30
CA LYS A 342 8.20 6.71 -7.91
C LYS A 342 7.54 5.78 -6.90
N PHE A 343 6.44 5.11 -7.27
CA PHE A 343 5.86 4.05 -6.46
C PHE A 343 6.84 2.89 -6.36
N ARG A 344 7.41 2.47 -7.50
CA ARG A 344 8.43 1.43 -7.53
C ARG A 344 9.59 1.81 -6.63
N GLU A 345 10.19 2.98 -6.78
CA GLU A 345 11.33 3.44 -5.95
C GLU A 345 11.04 3.40 -4.44
N VAL A 346 9.91 3.96 -4.00
CA VAL A 346 9.60 4.23 -2.59
C VAL A 346 8.91 3.06 -1.88
N ILE A 347 7.95 2.40 -2.54
CA ILE A 347 7.10 1.38 -1.94
C ILE A 347 7.61 -0.04 -2.25
N GLY A 348 7.72 -0.40 -3.54
CA GLY A 348 8.05 -1.77 -3.94
C GLY A 348 7.44 -2.18 -5.28
N PRO A 349 7.31 -3.49 -5.56
CA PRO A 349 6.61 -4.03 -6.72
C PRO A 349 5.18 -3.48 -6.84
N THR A 350 4.74 -3.17 -8.07
CA THR A 350 3.38 -2.68 -8.35
C THR A 350 2.35 -3.81 -8.43
N TYR A 351 2.80 -5.03 -8.71
CA TYR A 351 2.03 -6.27 -8.59
C TYR A 351 2.97 -7.43 -8.19
N TYR A 352 2.45 -8.38 -7.43
CA TYR A 352 3.18 -9.51 -6.85
C TYR A 352 2.23 -10.52 -6.22
N SER A 353 2.73 -11.70 -5.83
CA SER A 353 1.97 -12.70 -5.07
C SER A 353 2.70 -13.11 -3.80
N PHE A 354 1.98 -13.69 -2.84
CA PHE A 354 2.52 -14.31 -1.63
C PHE A 354 1.48 -15.25 -1.01
N ASN A 355 1.86 -16.09 -0.06
CA ASN A 355 0.95 -16.96 0.66
C ASN A 355 0.99 -16.65 2.16
N ILE A 356 -0.15 -16.77 2.83
CA ILE A 356 -0.24 -16.77 4.30
C ILE A 356 -1.10 -17.97 4.68
N GLY A 357 -0.56 -18.87 5.51
CA GLY A 357 -1.21 -20.13 5.86
C GLY A 357 -1.47 -20.99 4.62
N LYS A 358 -2.75 -21.24 4.34
CA LYS A 358 -3.25 -22.01 3.19
C LYS A 358 -4.02 -21.16 2.18
N VAL A 359 -3.80 -19.84 2.19
CA VAL A 359 -4.43 -18.85 1.31
C VAL A 359 -3.37 -18.20 0.43
N HIS A 360 -3.66 -18.08 -0.86
CA HIS A 360 -2.79 -17.43 -1.85
C HIS A 360 -3.29 -16.01 -2.12
N TYR A 361 -2.40 -15.03 -1.98
CA TYR A 361 -2.66 -13.62 -2.13
C TYR A 361 -1.98 -13.08 -3.37
N ILE A 362 -2.70 -12.25 -4.11
CA ILE A 362 -2.22 -11.60 -5.32
C ILE A 362 -2.53 -10.11 -5.19
N VAL A 363 -1.51 -9.28 -5.39
CA VAL A 363 -1.63 -7.83 -5.50
C VAL A 363 -1.47 -7.45 -6.96
N LEU A 364 -2.45 -6.72 -7.48
CA LEU A 364 -2.48 -6.26 -8.87
C LEU A 364 -2.62 -4.75 -8.91
N ASP A 365 -1.74 -4.09 -9.67
CA ASP A 365 -2.13 -2.83 -10.28
C ASP A 365 -3.23 -3.10 -11.32
N ASN A 366 -4.19 -2.19 -11.41
CA ASN A 366 -5.20 -2.21 -12.46
C ASN A 366 -5.47 -0.81 -13.04
N ILE A 367 -4.46 0.08 -12.94
CA ILE A 367 -4.49 1.47 -13.38
C ILE A 367 -3.53 1.67 -14.55
N GLU A 368 -4.01 1.46 -15.78
CA GLU A 368 -3.29 1.90 -16.98
C GLU A 368 -3.34 3.44 -17.02
N PHE A 369 -2.34 4.11 -16.46
CA PHE A 369 -2.26 5.56 -16.30
C PHE A 369 -2.16 6.26 -17.66
N LYS A 370 -2.86 7.40 -17.78
CA LYS A 370 -2.96 8.17 -19.02
C LYS A 370 -2.91 9.66 -18.74
N GLU A 371 -2.58 10.42 -19.76
CA GLU A 371 -2.70 11.88 -19.77
C GLU A 371 -3.81 12.31 -20.74
N ASN A 372 -4.54 13.37 -20.39
CA ASN A 372 -5.59 13.95 -21.23
C ASN A 372 -5.59 15.49 -21.14
N ASN A 373 -4.99 16.14 -22.14
CA ASN A 373 -4.89 17.60 -22.27
C ASN A 373 -4.26 18.31 -21.05
N GLY A 374 -3.18 17.75 -20.51
CA GLY A 374 -2.47 18.23 -19.32
C GLY A 374 -3.11 17.83 -17.99
N ALA A 375 -4.16 16.99 -18.00
CA ALA A 375 -4.82 16.48 -16.81
C ALA A 375 -4.59 14.97 -16.63
N ARG A 376 -4.54 14.53 -15.37
CA ARG A 376 -4.48 13.11 -14.98
C ARG A 376 -5.69 12.35 -15.54
N ALA A 377 -5.42 11.23 -16.19
CA ALA A 377 -6.41 10.24 -16.60
C ALA A 377 -5.88 8.83 -16.27
N TYR A 378 -6.72 7.81 -16.50
CA TYR A 378 -6.32 6.41 -16.48
C TYR A 378 -7.40 5.59 -17.18
N SER A 379 -7.06 4.37 -17.57
CA SER A 379 -8.00 3.33 -17.94
C SER A 379 -7.91 2.20 -16.90
N PRO A 380 -9.03 1.76 -16.32
CA PRO A 380 -8.99 0.64 -15.41
C PRO A 380 -8.83 -0.65 -16.21
N ARG A 381 -7.66 -1.26 -16.12
CA ARG A 381 -7.22 -2.39 -16.95
C ARG A 381 -6.06 -3.10 -16.25
N ILE A 382 -6.02 -4.43 -16.30
CA ILE A 382 -4.80 -5.19 -16.04
C ILE A 382 -4.09 -5.30 -17.39
N VAL A 383 -2.90 -4.71 -17.52
CA VAL A 383 -2.16 -4.67 -18.79
C VAL A 383 -1.71 -6.08 -19.22
N SER A 384 -1.46 -6.29 -20.52
CA SER A 384 -1.23 -7.62 -21.10
C SER A 384 -0.13 -8.41 -20.40
N ASP A 385 0.99 -7.75 -20.11
CA ASP A 385 2.19 -8.40 -19.60
C ASP A 385 1.97 -8.87 -18.14
N GLN A 386 1.27 -8.06 -17.34
CA GLN A 386 0.82 -8.41 -16.00
C GLN A 386 -0.25 -9.51 -16.00
N LEU A 387 -1.13 -9.54 -17.02
CA LEU A 387 -2.12 -10.62 -17.17
C LEU A 387 -1.46 -11.95 -17.54
N GLU A 388 -0.40 -11.95 -18.36
CA GLU A 388 0.38 -13.16 -18.64
C GLU A 388 1.20 -13.59 -17.41
N TRP A 389 1.76 -12.65 -16.65
CA TRP A 389 2.36 -12.93 -15.34
C TRP A 389 1.36 -13.56 -14.36
N LEU A 390 0.14 -13.04 -14.28
CA LEU A 390 -0.92 -13.59 -13.43
C LEU A 390 -1.26 -15.04 -13.80
N LYS A 391 -1.28 -15.39 -15.08
CA LYS A 391 -1.43 -16.79 -15.52
C LYS A 391 -0.20 -17.64 -15.14
N LYS A 392 1.00 -17.05 -15.28
CA LYS A 392 2.30 -17.44 -14.69
C LYS A 392 2.13 -18.01 -13.27
N ASP A 393 1.72 -17.10 -12.41
CA ASP A 393 1.60 -17.24 -10.96
C ASP A 393 0.48 -18.23 -10.56
N LEU A 394 -0.74 -18.06 -11.11
CA LEU A 394 -1.88 -18.96 -10.88
C LEU A 394 -1.64 -20.40 -11.34
N ALA A 395 -0.69 -20.65 -12.26
CA ALA A 395 -0.28 -22.00 -12.65
C ALA A 395 0.55 -22.70 -11.56
N THR A 396 1.24 -21.96 -10.69
CA THR A 396 1.99 -22.52 -9.55
C THR A 396 1.08 -23.08 -8.46
N VAL A 397 -0.11 -22.49 -8.30
CA VAL A 397 -1.14 -22.96 -7.34
C VAL A 397 -1.84 -24.21 -7.91
N THR A 398 -1.24 -25.38 -7.69
CA THR A 398 -1.71 -26.67 -8.24
C THR A 398 -3.01 -27.17 -7.62
N ASP A 399 -3.21 -26.99 -6.31
CA ASP A 399 -4.49 -27.27 -5.66
C ASP A 399 -5.48 -26.13 -5.90
N LYS A 400 -6.43 -26.37 -6.80
CA LYS A 400 -7.47 -25.42 -7.20
C LYS A 400 -8.59 -25.19 -6.17
N THR A 401 -8.53 -25.87 -5.02
CA THR A 401 -9.35 -25.58 -3.83
C THR A 401 -8.66 -24.66 -2.81
N THR A 402 -7.45 -24.17 -3.14
CA THR A 402 -6.79 -23.09 -2.39
C THR A 402 -7.55 -21.78 -2.58
N PRO A 403 -7.99 -21.11 -1.50
CA PRO A 403 -8.62 -19.79 -1.60
C PRO A 403 -7.65 -18.77 -2.20
N ILE A 404 -8.13 -18.02 -3.18
CA ILE A 404 -7.38 -16.94 -3.85
C ILE A 404 -7.93 -15.61 -3.37
N VAL A 405 -7.08 -14.74 -2.83
CA VAL A 405 -7.43 -13.38 -2.43
C VAL A 405 -6.68 -12.38 -3.30
N ILE A 406 -7.41 -11.55 -4.04
CA ILE A 406 -6.83 -10.62 -5.02
C ILE A 406 -7.11 -9.19 -4.56
N ALA A 407 -6.08 -8.43 -4.24
CA ALA A 407 -6.18 -6.99 -3.99
C ALA A 407 -5.85 -6.20 -5.25
N MET A 408 -6.73 -5.26 -5.60
CA MET A 408 -6.53 -4.28 -6.66
C MET A 408 -7.26 -2.99 -6.31
N HIS A 409 -6.85 -1.84 -6.81
CA HIS A 409 -7.47 -0.57 -6.38
C HIS A 409 -8.89 -0.42 -6.93
N VAL A 410 -9.05 -0.57 -8.24
CA VAL A 410 -10.35 -0.40 -8.91
C VAL A 410 -11.19 -1.66 -8.81
N GLN A 411 -12.48 -1.48 -8.54
CA GLN A 411 -13.49 -2.52 -8.58
C GLN A 411 -13.62 -3.22 -9.95
N LEU A 412 -13.89 -4.53 -9.94
CA LEU A 412 -14.28 -5.30 -11.11
C LEU A 412 -15.70 -4.93 -11.55
N ILE A 413 -16.64 -4.84 -10.61
CA ILE A 413 -18.05 -4.50 -10.81
C ILE A 413 -18.35 -3.13 -10.19
N SER A 414 -18.88 -2.21 -11.00
CA SER A 414 -19.32 -0.88 -10.55
C SER A 414 -20.35 -0.96 -9.42
N ASN A 415 -20.36 0.05 -8.53
CA ASN A 415 -21.34 0.19 -7.44
C ASN A 415 -22.75 -0.20 -7.89
N LEU A 416 -23.34 -1.14 -7.14
CA LEU A 416 -24.58 -1.81 -7.52
C LEU A 416 -25.75 -0.83 -7.62
N SER A 417 -26.50 -0.95 -8.71
CA SER A 417 -27.83 -0.34 -8.83
C SER A 417 -28.91 -1.41 -8.83
N LEU A 418 -30.11 -1.06 -8.38
CA LEU A 418 -31.26 -1.97 -8.39
C LEU A 418 -32.20 -1.61 -9.56
N ASN A 419 -32.65 -2.62 -10.29
CA ASN A 419 -33.70 -2.44 -11.29
C ASN A 419 -35.09 -2.32 -10.63
N GLY A 420 -36.14 -2.03 -11.42
CA GLY A 420 -37.51 -1.89 -10.92
C GLY A 420 -38.15 -3.13 -10.26
N SER A 421 -37.46 -4.28 -10.29
CA SER A 421 -37.84 -5.52 -9.58
C SER A 421 -36.96 -5.82 -8.36
N GLY A 422 -36.07 -4.90 -7.97
CA GLY A 422 -35.16 -5.06 -6.83
C GLY A 422 -33.94 -5.94 -7.10
N GLN A 423 -33.69 -6.34 -8.35
CA GLN A 423 -32.52 -7.14 -8.73
C GLN A 423 -31.30 -6.25 -9.00
N GLU A 424 -30.13 -6.77 -8.67
CA GLU A 424 -28.84 -6.11 -8.88
C GLU A 424 -28.47 -6.03 -10.36
N SER A 425 -28.16 -4.82 -10.82
CA SER A 425 -27.49 -4.57 -12.09
C SER A 425 -25.99 -4.51 -11.87
N ARG A 426 -25.25 -5.35 -12.61
CA ARG A 426 -23.80 -5.55 -12.47
C ARG A 426 -23.11 -5.12 -13.76
N VAL A 427 -22.25 -4.10 -13.67
CA VAL A 427 -21.55 -3.51 -14.82
C VAL A 427 -20.05 -3.60 -14.58
N PHE A 428 -19.35 -4.37 -15.42
CA PHE A 428 -17.90 -4.45 -15.37
C PHE A 428 -17.25 -3.07 -15.60
N ARG A 429 -16.34 -2.71 -14.71
CA ARG A 429 -15.59 -1.43 -14.74
C ARG A 429 -14.21 -1.63 -15.37
N LEU A 430 -13.60 -2.79 -15.18
CA LEU A 430 -12.32 -3.18 -15.79
C LEU A 430 -12.46 -3.43 -17.30
N GLN A 431 -11.59 -2.83 -18.11
CA GLN A 431 -11.46 -3.17 -19.53
C GLN A 431 -10.93 -4.59 -19.68
N GLU A 432 -11.42 -5.31 -20.69
CA GLU A 432 -11.05 -6.72 -20.95
C GLU A 432 -11.30 -7.67 -19.76
N SER A 433 -12.21 -7.31 -18.85
CA SER A 433 -12.53 -8.04 -17.60
C SER A 433 -12.72 -9.55 -17.76
N GLN A 434 -13.27 -9.99 -18.90
CA GLN A 434 -13.47 -11.41 -19.18
C GLN A 434 -12.15 -12.19 -19.26
N LEU A 435 -11.04 -11.58 -19.71
CA LEU A 435 -9.74 -12.25 -19.73
C LEU A 435 -9.22 -12.52 -18.32
N PHE A 436 -9.38 -11.55 -17.42
CA PHE A 436 -9.08 -11.68 -15.99
C PHE A 436 -9.97 -12.74 -15.31
N VAL A 437 -11.29 -12.66 -15.49
CA VAL A 437 -12.24 -13.66 -14.95
C VAL A 437 -11.95 -15.07 -15.48
N ASN A 438 -11.55 -15.20 -16.77
CA ASN A 438 -11.19 -16.49 -17.35
C ASN A 438 -9.92 -17.09 -16.73
N ALA A 439 -8.92 -16.27 -16.37
CA ALA A 439 -7.71 -16.76 -15.68
C ALA A 439 -8.02 -17.40 -14.32
N LEU A 440 -9.10 -16.95 -13.67
CA LEU A 440 -9.56 -17.40 -12.36
C LEU A 440 -10.51 -18.61 -12.43
N SER A 441 -11.00 -18.98 -13.62
CA SER A 441 -12.04 -20.00 -13.83
C SER A 441 -11.71 -21.40 -13.32
N GLY A 442 -10.44 -21.70 -13.07
CA GLY A 442 -10.01 -22.97 -12.51
C GLY A 442 -10.23 -23.11 -11.00
N PHE A 443 -10.45 -22.03 -10.26
CA PHE A 443 -10.48 -22.01 -8.79
C PHE A 443 -11.89 -22.00 -8.20
N THR A 444 -12.06 -22.63 -7.03
CA THR A 444 -13.38 -22.79 -6.39
C THR A 444 -13.75 -21.68 -5.41
N ASP A 445 -12.78 -20.94 -4.89
CA ASP A 445 -12.98 -19.85 -3.92
C ASP A 445 -12.01 -18.70 -4.24
N VAL A 446 -12.56 -17.58 -4.72
CA VAL A 446 -11.83 -16.40 -5.18
C VAL A 446 -12.51 -15.14 -4.62
N ASN A 447 -11.77 -14.39 -3.83
CA ASN A 447 -12.23 -13.15 -3.22
C ASN A 447 -11.41 -11.97 -3.76
N ILE A 448 -12.08 -11.05 -4.44
CA ILE A 448 -11.50 -9.83 -4.99
C ILE A 448 -11.76 -8.69 -4.02
N LEU A 449 -10.73 -7.94 -3.65
CA LEU A 449 -10.78 -6.83 -2.72
C LEU A 449 -10.50 -5.53 -3.49
N SER A 450 -11.38 -4.54 -3.36
CA SER A 450 -11.28 -3.26 -4.09
C SER A 450 -11.62 -2.04 -3.23
N GLY A 451 -11.07 -0.88 -3.61
CA GLY A 451 -11.25 0.41 -2.93
C GLY A 451 -11.93 1.42 -3.86
N HIS A 452 -11.29 2.57 -4.11
CA HIS A 452 -11.54 3.54 -5.17
C HIS A 452 -12.86 4.32 -5.13
N VAL A 453 -13.97 3.68 -4.78
CA VAL A 453 -15.32 4.27 -4.86
C VAL A 453 -15.64 5.11 -3.63
N HIS A 454 -14.97 4.88 -2.49
CA HIS A 454 -15.34 5.41 -1.17
C HIS A 454 -16.79 5.08 -0.80
N ALA A 455 -17.13 3.79 -0.94
CA ALA A 455 -18.39 3.18 -0.56
C ALA A 455 -18.14 1.69 -0.25
N ASN A 456 -19.01 1.07 0.53
CA ASN A 456 -18.89 -0.32 0.93
C ASN A 456 -19.98 -1.17 0.27
N TYR A 457 -19.61 -2.16 -0.54
CA TYR A 457 -20.56 -3.08 -1.18
C TYR A 457 -19.89 -4.38 -1.62
N ASN A 458 -20.66 -5.47 -1.59
CA ASN A 458 -20.18 -6.81 -1.92
C ASN A 458 -20.97 -7.38 -3.11
N VAL A 459 -20.30 -8.12 -4.00
CA VAL A 459 -20.89 -8.65 -5.24
C VAL A 459 -20.50 -10.11 -5.44
N ARG A 460 -21.45 -11.04 -5.27
CA ARG A 460 -21.26 -12.45 -5.64
C ARG A 460 -21.40 -12.63 -7.16
N LEU A 461 -20.28 -12.53 -7.89
CA LEU A 461 -20.24 -12.61 -9.36
C LEU A 461 -20.59 -14.03 -9.87
N SER A 462 -20.10 -15.05 -9.18
CA SER A 462 -20.41 -16.47 -9.43
C SER A 462 -20.43 -17.25 -8.11
N PRO A 463 -20.72 -18.57 -8.10
CA PRO A 463 -20.54 -19.39 -6.90
C PRO A 463 -19.10 -19.42 -6.36
N SER A 464 -18.09 -19.17 -7.22
CA SER A 464 -16.66 -19.21 -6.87
C SER A 464 -15.97 -17.85 -6.81
N ILE A 465 -16.58 -16.77 -7.32
CA ILE A 465 -15.99 -15.44 -7.35
C ILE A 465 -16.90 -14.45 -6.62
N MET A 466 -16.36 -13.81 -5.59
CA MET A 466 -16.99 -12.71 -4.86
C MET A 466 -16.06 -11.49 -4.84
N GLU A 467 -16.62 -10.31 -5.07
CA GLU A 467 -15.94 -9.03 -4.91
C GLU A 467 -16.41 -8.32 -3.66
N HIS A 468 -15.48 -7.65 -2.98
CA HIS A 468 -15.68 -6.90 -1.74
C HIS A 468 -15.05 -5.51 -1.90
N ASN A 469 -15.88 -4.51 -2.24
CA ASN A 469 -15.44 -3.12 -2.30
C ASN A 469 -15.52 -2.54 -0.88
N THR A 470 -14.38 -2.18 -0.31
CA THR A 470 -14.28 -1.71 1.08
C THR A 470 -14.48 -0.19 1.16
N GLY A 471 -15.20 0.29 2.17
CA GLY A 471 -15.33 1.72 2.46
C GLY A 471 -13.98 2.37 2.81
N ALA A 472 -13.79 3.63 2.42
CA ALA A 472 -12.51 4.34 2.54
C ALA A 472 -12.10 4.66 4.00
N VAL A 473 -10.81 4.50 4.31
CA VAL A 473 -10.21 4.94 5.58
C VAL A 473 -10.39 6.45 5.77
N CYS A 474 -10.23 7.24 4.71
CA CYS A 474 -10.43 8.68 4.74
C CYS A 474 -11.90 9.14 4.74
N ALA A 475 -12.86 8.21 4.73
CA ALA A 475 -14.26 8.51 4.51
C ALA A 475 -14.45 9.36 3.22
N THR A 476 -15.17 10.49 3.27
CA THR A 476 -15.27 11.43 2.15
C THR A 476 -14.06 12.38 2.11
N TRP A 477 -12.86 11.88 1.76
CA TRP A 477 -11.59 12.63 1.66
C TRP A 477 -11.33 13.56 2.87
N TRP A 478 -11.51 13.00 4.07
CA TRP A 478 -11.36 13.66 5.37
C TRP A 478 -12.31 14.86 5.60
N TRP A 479 -13.28 15.15 4.71
CA TRP A 479 -14.17 16.31 4.83
C TRP A 479 -15.25 16.17 5.89
N THR A 480 -15.83 14.98 6.07
CA THR A 480 -16.93 14.75 7.01
C THR A 480 -16.45 14.76 8.47
N GLY A 481 -15.20 14.34 8.73
CA GLY A 481 -14.51 14.51 10.01
C GLY A 481 -13.69 15.81 10.17
N ARG A 482 -13.61 16.67 9.14
CA ARG A 482 -12.82 17.91 9.18
C ARG A 482 -13.30 18.87 10.29
N ASP A 483 -12.35 19.56 10.91
CA ASP A 483 -12.65 20.65 11.86
C ASP A 483 -13.64 21.66 11.28
N GLY A 484 -14.63 22.01 12.10
CA GLY A 484 -15.70 22.92 11.71
C GLY A 484 -16.55 22.43 10.53
N HIS A 485 -16.63 21.12 10.28
CA HIS A 485 -17.66 20.49 9.42
C HIS A 485 -18.60 19.64 10.30
N ALA A 486 -19.02 18.45 9.86
CA ALA A 486 -20.02 17.64 10.55
C ALA A 486 -19.47 16.86 11.76
N GLY A 487 -18.17 16.54 11.74
CA GLY A 487 -17.46 15.87 12.83
C GLY A 487 -17.76 14.37 12.95
N ASN A 488 -18.13 13.70 11.85
CA ASN A 488 -18.73 12.36 11.91
C ASN A 488 -18.16 11.30 10.95
N HIS A 489 -17.14 11.65 10.15
CA HIS A 489 -16.30 10.69 9.40
C HIS A 489 -17.06 9.58 8.66
N ILE A 490 -17.93 9.96 7.71
CA ILE A 490 -18.71 9.03 6.87
C ILE A 490 -18.41 9.19 5.37
N CYS A 491 -18.48 8.06 4.66
CA CYS A 491 -18.38 7.85 3.21
C CYS A 491 -19.66 8.30 2.48
N LYS A 492 -19.60 8.34 1.14
CA LYS A 492 -20.66 8.89 0.26
C LYS A 492 -21.96 8.09 0.24
N ASP A 493 -21.90 6.84 0.67
CA ASP A 493 -22.97 5.88 0.84
C ASP A 493 -23.55 5.87 2.28
N GLY A 494 -23.01 6.68 3.19
CA GLY A 494 -23.40 6.75 4.60
C GLY A 494 -22.65 5.80 5.55
N THR A 495 -21.78 4.94 5.01
CA THR A 495 -20.90 4.04 5.77
C THR A 495 -19.89 4.89 6.58
N PRO A 496 -19.68 4.65 7.89
CA PRO A 496 -18.59 5.28 8.63
C PRO A 496 -17.25 4.91 8.02
N GLY A 497 -16.28 5.83 7.94
CA GLY A 497 -14.93 5.52 7.46
C GLY A 497 -14.30 4.38 8.28
N GLY A 498 -13.57 3.51 7.61
CA GLY A 498 -13.28 2.18 8.16
C GLY A 498 -12.33 1.36 7.30
N TYR A 499 -12.27 0.07 7.62
CA TYR A 499 -11.46 -0.95 6.95
C TYR A 499 -12.15 -2.31 7.09
N ALA A 500 -11.79 -3.30 6.27
CA ALA A 500 -12.29 -4.66 6.44
C ALA A 500 -11.32 -5.50 7.28
N ILE A 501 -11.85 -6.33 8.17
CA ILE A 501 -11.10 -7.33 8.94
C ILE A 501 -11.39 -8.68 8.29
N TRP A 502 -10.35 -9.33 7.75
CA TRP A 502 -10.45 -10.66 7.18
C TRP A 502 -9.80 -11.67 8.12
N GLU A 503 -10.59 -12.59 8.66
CA GLU A 503 -10.15 -13.68 9.52
C GLU A 503 -9.97 -14.95 8.69
N MET A 504 -8.81 -15.57 8.79
CA MET A 504 -8.48 -16.84 8.14
C MET A 504 -8.12 -17.90 9.17
N GLU A 505 -8.76 -19.07 9.05
CA GLU A 505 -8.37 -20.28 9.77
C GLU A 505 -8.29 -21.44 8.77
N ASP A 506 -7.08 -21.87 8.47
CA ASP A 506 -6.73 -22.73 7.33
C ASP A 506 -7.21 -22.17 5.98
N ARG A 507 -8.35 -22.68 5.49
CA ARG A 507 -9.02 -22.29 4.23
C ARG A 507 -10.40 -21.69 4.46
N GLN A 508 -10.77 -21.44 5.72
CA GLN A 508 -12.03 -20.78 6.07
C GLN A 508 -11.77 -19.28 6.16
N LEU A 509 -12.45 -18.51 5.33
CA LEU A 509 -12.37 -17.05 5.28
C LEU A 509 -13.64 -16.46 5.90
N LYS A 510 -13.49 -15.46 6.77
CA LYS A 510 -14.58 -14.62 7.28
C LYS A 510 -14.19 -13.15 7.15
N TRP A 511 -15.17 -12.29 6.95
CA TRP A 511 -14.94 -10.84 6.79
C TRP A 511 -15.91 -10.01 7.63
N THR A 512 -15.45 -8.87 8.13
CA THR A 512 -16.27 -7.89 8.87
C THR A 512 -15.86 -6.49 8.44
N TYR A 513 -16.82 -5.58 8.24
CA TYR A 513 -16.50 -4.16 8.09
C TYR A 513 -16.27 -3.53 9.47
N LYS A 514 -15.14 -2.87 9.67
CA LYS A 514 -14.78 -2.20 10.93
C LYS A 514 -14.81 -0.69 10.75
N SER A 515 -15.87 -0.07 11.27
CA SER A 515 -15.96 1.38 11.41
C SER A 515 -14.96 1.91 12.44
N ILE A 516 -14.22 2.96 12.10
CA ILE A 516 -13.27 3.62 13.00
C ILE A 516 -14.03 4.24 14.18
N GLY A 517 -13.62 3.92 15.41
CA GLY A 517 -14.20 4.44 16.65
C GLY A 517 -15.44 3.71 17.16
N TYR A 518 -15.85 2.61 16.52
CA TYR A 518 -17.00 1.79 16.91
C TYR A 518 -16.62 0.31 17.02
N GLU A 519 -17.37 -0.45 17.81
CA GLU A 519 -17.24 -1.90 17.90
C GLU A 519 -17.55 -2.59 16.56
N GLU A 520 -17.05 -3.81 16.38
CA GLU A 520 -17.30 -4.66 15.20
C GLU A 520 -18.80 -4.98 14.99
N ASP A 521 -19.65 -4.80 16.00
CA ASP A 521 -21.10 -5.00 15.89
C ASP A 521 -21.85 -3.84 15.21
N TYR A 522 -21.19 -2.69 15.00
CA TYR A 522 -21.77 -1.56 14.31
C TYR A 522 -21.72 -1.80 12.80
N GLN A 523 -22.74 -2.49 12.29
CA GLN A 523 -22.89 -2.86 10.86
C GLN A 523 -24.01 -2.10 10.13
N PHE A 524 -24.86 -1.36 10.84
CA PHE A 524 -25.96 -0.62 10.23
C PHE A 524 -26.38 0.63 11.01
N ARG A 525 -27.21 1.47 10.37
CA ARG A 525 -27.91 2.60 11.01
C ARG A 525 -29.34 2.72 10.49
N ALA A 526 -30.31 2.94 11.39
CA ALA A 526 -31.69 3.24 11.03
C ALA A 526 -32.08 4.73 11.17
N TYR A 527 -32.87 5.22 10.22
CA TYR A 527 -33.42 6.57 10.12
C TYR A 527 -34.95 6.54 10.15
N ASP A 528 -35.58 7.41 10.95
CA ASP A 528 -37.04 7.62 10.94
C ASP A 528 -37.38 8.65 9.86
N LEU A 529 -37.95 8.24 8.73
CA LEU A 529 -38.17 9.17 7.60
C LEU A 529 -39.19 10.26 7.94
N ASN A 530 -40.06 10.07 8.94
CA ASN A 530 -40.90 11.13 9.52
C ASN A 530 -40.09 12.33 10.05
N LYS A 531 -38.78 12.16 10.31
CA LYS A 531 -37.85 13.18 10.78
C LYS A 531 -36.76 13.55 9.77
N VAL A 532 -36.70 12.86 8.63
CA VAL A 532 -35.79 13.19 7.51
C VAL A 532 -36.51 14.11 6.53
N HIS A 533 -36.71 15.37 6.95
CA HIS A 533 -37.17 16.46 6.08
C HIS A 533 -36.03 17.48 5.95
N LEU A 534 -35.32 17.43 4.82
CA LEU A 534 -34.09 18.16 4.54
C LEU A 534 -34.40 19.49 3.84
N THR A 535 -34.87 20.49 4.59
CA THR A 535 -35.23 21.82 4.05
C THR A 535 -34.03 22.77 3.93
N GLU A 536 -34.11 23.72 2.99
CA GLU A 536 -33.02 24.67 2.71
C GLU A 536 -32.75 25.61 3.92
N ASP A 537 -33.81 26.10 4.56
CA ASP A 537 -33.75 26.99 5.73
C ASP A 537 -33.16 26.32 6.98
N LYS A 538 -33.40 25.02 7.19
CA LYS A 538 -32.87 24.27 8.33
C LYS A 538 -31.41 23.87 8.14
N TYR A 539 -31.07 23.33 6.96
CA TYR A 539 -29.76 22.69 6.76
C TYR A 539 -28.75 23.56 6.03
N VAL A 540 -29.17 24.53 5.21
CA VAL A 540 -28.26 25.44 4.51
C VAL A 540 -28.65 26.93 4.62
N PRO A 541 -29.00 27.47 5.81
CA PRO A 541 -29.49 28.84 5.98
C PRO A 541 -28.54 29.95 5.49
N LEU A 542 -27.25 29.66 5.32
CA LEU A 542 -26.25 30.61 4.82
C LEU A 542 -26.00 30.52 3.32
N HIS A 543 -26.69 29.63 2.60
CA HIS A 543 -26.52 29.38 1.18
C HIS A 543 -27.04 30.52 0.30
N ASN A 544 -26.23 30.95 -0.65
CA ASN A 544 -26.60 31.85 -1.74
C ASN A 544 -26.43 31.15 -3.09
N PRO A 545 -27.54 30.73 -3.75
CA PRO A 545 -27.52 30.10 -5.07
C PRO A 545 -26.81 30.93 -6.14
N SER A 546 -26.87 32.27 -6.04
CA SER A 546 -26.19 33.19 -6.97
C SER A 546 -24.67 33.20 -6.82
N THR A 547 -24.15 32.70 -5.69
CA THR A 547 -22.70 32.54 -5.44
C THR A 547 -22.22 31.14 -5.81
N THR A 548 -23.01 30.11 -5.50
CA THR A 548 -22.60 28.70 -5.68
C THR A 548 -22.93 28.14 -7.06
N GLY A 549 -23.92 28.70 -7.75
CA GLY A 549 -24.42 28.19 -9.03
C GLY A 549 -25.24 26.88 -8.93
N VAL A 550 -25.60 26.45 -7.72
CA VAL A 550 -26.30 25.17 -7.47
C VAL A 550 -27.51 25.35 -6.54
N SER A 551 -28.48 24.45 -6.64
CA SER A 551 -29.67 24.43 -5.77
C SER A 551 -29.54 23.37 -4.68
N TRP A 552 -30.10 23.64 -3.50
CA TRP A 552 -30.16 22.66 -2.41
C TRP A 552 -30.90 21.37 -2.82
N ASN A 553 -31.98 21.50 -3.58
CA ASN A 553 -32.80 20.36 -4.02
C ASN A 553 -32.04 19.38 -4.92
N THR A 554 -30.96 19.83 -5.58
CA THR A 554 -30.05 18.96 -6.36
C THR A 554 -29.34 17.93 -5.47
N TYR A 555 -29.13 18.23 -4.19
CA TYR A 555 -28.41 17.36 -3.25
C TYR A 555 -29.31 16.69 -2.22
N ALA A 556 -30.37 17.37 -1.77
CA ALA A 556 -31.33 16.82 -0.82
C ALA A 556 -32.27 15.77 -1.44
N GLY A 557 -32.42 15.75 -2.77
CA GLY A 557 -33.09 14.66 -3.48
C GLY A 557 -34.55 14.48 -3.04
N GLU A 558 -34.97 13.25 -2.78
CA GLU A 558 -36.33 12.95 -2.31
C GLU A 558 -36.65 13.56 -0.93
N TYR A 559 -35.61 13.73 -0.09
CA TYR A 559 -35.74 14.18 1.30
C TYR A 559 -36.10 15.67 1.44
N VAL A 560 -36.19 16.44 0.35
CA VAL A 560 -36.80 17.79 0.37
C VAL A 560 -38.30 17.75 0.68
N ASN A 561 -38.94 16.59 0.53
CA ASN A 561 -40.36 16.40 0.77
C ASN A 561 -40.56 15.83 2.18
N LEU A 562 -41.56 16.35 2.90
CA LEU A 562 -41.96 15.79 4.19
C LEU A 562 -42.55 14.39 3.99
N ASN A 563 -41.90 13.37 4.56
CA ASN A 563 -42.44 12.02 4.64
C ASN A 563 -43.38 11.90 5.87
N GLN A 564 -44.60 11.40 5.66
CA GLN A 564 -45.58 11.15 6.73
C GLN A 564 -46.09 9.70 6.74
N ASN A 565 -45.40 8.81 6.03
CA ASN A 565 -45.86 7.44 5.74
C ASN A 565 -45.50 6.43 6.84
N ASN A 566 -44.84 6.85 7.93
CA ASN A 566 -44.27 5.98 8.97
C ASN A 566 -43.17 5.05 8.45
N GLU A 567 -42.41 5.51 7.46
CA GLU A 567 -41.33 4.74 6.84
C GLU A 567 -40.01 4.88 7.61
N ILE A 568 -39.25 3.79 7.68
CA ILE A 568 -37.93 3.72 8.31
C ILE A 568 -36.94 3.23 7.24
N LEU A 569 -35.80 3.89 7.13
CA LEU A 569 -34.71 3.55 6.20
C LEU A 569 -33.53 3.00 7.00
N ILE A 570 -32.99 1.85 6.58
CA ILE A 570 -31.93 1.11 7.25
C ILE A 570 -30.77 0.94 6.27
N ASN A 571 -29.59 1.46 6.62
CA ASN A 571 -28.37 1.39 5.83
C ASN A 571 -27.46 0.30 6.43
N VAL A 572 -27.17 -0.79 5.70
CA VAL A 572 -26.48 -2.00 6.19
C VAL A 572 -25.15 -2.21 5.46
N TRP A 573 -24.07 -1.62 5.98
CA TRP A 573 -22.89 -1.28 5.18
C TRP A 573 -22.22 -2.46 4.46
N ASN A 574 -22.08 -3.60 5.15
CA ASN A 574 -21.38 -4.77 4.61
C ASN A 574 -22.29 -5.83 3.98
N TYR A 575 -23.52 -5.45 3.63
CA TYR A 575 -24.51 -6.36 3.05
C TYR A 575 -24.00 -7.08 1.79
N ASP A 576 -24.14 -8.40 1.77
CA ASP A 576 -24.14 -9.24 0.58
C ASP A 576 -25.48 -9.99 0.47
N THR A 577 -25.75 -10.67 -0.66
CA THR A 577 -27.06 -11.31 -0.91
C THR A 577 -27.42 -12.45 0.03
N ASP A 578 -26.47 -12.94 0.82
CA ASP A 578 -26.67 -14.05 1.75
C ASP A 578 -26.94 -13.54 3.20
N TRP A 579 -26.96 -12.20 3.40
CA TRP A 579 -27.39 -11.56 4.65
C TRP A 579 -28.92 -11.47 4.75
N THR A 580 -29.44 -11.51 5.97
CA THR A 580 -30.86 -11.24 6.25
C THR A 580 -31.04 -9.94 7.02
N VAL A 581 -32.10 -9.21 6.68
CA VAL A 581 -32.62 -8.08 7.46
C VAL A 581 -34.02 -8.48 7.91
N GLU A 582 -34.31 -8.28 9.19
CA GLU A 582 -35.58 -8.59 9.83
C GLU A 582 -35.98 -7.37 10.68
N VAL A 583 -37.25 -6.97 10.62
CA VAL A 583 -37.78 -5.90 11.47
C VAL A 583 -39.10 -6.32 12.06
N THR A 584 -39.28 -6.14 13.36
CA THR A 584 -40.55 -6.41 14.04
C THR A 584 -41.07 -5.19 14.79
N GLU A 585 -42.38 -5.07 14.90
CA GLU A 585 -43.09 -4.05 15.65
C GLU A 585 -44.08 -4.76 16.58
N ASN A 586 -43.94 -4.59 17.90
CA ASN A 586 -44.75 -5.31 18.90
C ASN A 586 -44.75 -6.85 18.71
N GLY A 587 -43.65 -7.42 18.19
CA GLY A 587 -43.52 -8.85 17.89
C GLY A 587 -44.11 -9.30 16.54
N VAL A 588 -44.66 -8.38 15.73
CA VAL A 588 -45.17 -8.66 14.38
C VAL A 588 -44.09 -8.29 13.35
N SER A 589 -43.77 -9.19 12.42
CA SER A 589 -42.81 -8.90 11.33
C SER A 589 -43.36 -7.85 10.36
N LEU A 590 -42.55 -6.86 10.02
CA LEU A 590 -42.87 -5.87 8.99
C LEU A 590 -42.33 -6.32 7.61
N PRO A 591 -43.04 -6.02 6.51
CA PRO A 591 -42.51 -6.20 5.16
C PRO A 591 -41.29 -5.28 4.91
N ILE A 592 -40.28 -5.80 4.22
CA ILE A 592 -39.03 -5.10 3.94
C ILE A 592 -38.80 -5.01 2.43
N THR A 593 -38.46 -3.83 1.96
CA THR A 593 -38.10 -3.58 0.56
C THR A 593 -36.65 -3.09 0.48
N ARG A 594 -35.78 -3.80 -0.25
CA ARG A 594 -34.44 -3.29 -0.61
C ARG A 594 -34.60 -2.15 -1.62
N VAL A 595 -33.99 -1.00 -1.36
CA VAL A 595 -34.13 0.23 -2.16
C VAL A 595 -32.76 0.75 -2.59
N HIS A 596 -32.73 1.65 -3.58
CA HIS A 596 -31.51 2.24 -4.12
C HIS A 596 -31.61 3.76 -4.04
N VAL A 597 -31.20 4.31 -2.90
CA VAL A 597 -31.34 5.72 -2.51
C VAL A 597 -30.03 6.26 -1.93
N THR A 598 -29.89 7.58 -1.83
CA THR A 598 -28.74 8.23 -1.17
C THR A 598 -28.91 8.20 0.35
N ASP A 599 -27.79 8.18 1.08
CA ASP A 599 -27.81 8.30 2.53
C ASP A 599 -28.09 9.76 2.99
N PRO A 600 -29.13 9.99 3.84
CA PRO A 600 -29.52 11.34 4.24
C PRO A 600 -28.54 11.99 5.22
N LEU A 601 -27.79 11.19 6.00
CA LEU A 601 -26.78 11.71 6.92
C LEU A 601 -25.59 12.26 6.13
N HIS A 602 -25.14 11.56 5.09
CA HIS A 602 -24.05 12.07 4.24
C HIS A 602 -24.41 13.40 3.54
N ILE A 603 -25.66 13.59 3.13
CA ILE A 603 -26.14 14.87 2.54
C ILE A 603 -25.92 16.03 3.51
N ILE A 604 -26.34 15.90 4.77
CA ILE A 604 -26.20 16.96 5.78
C ILE A 604 -24.75 17.09 6.30
N SER A 605 -23.94 16.05 6.14
CA SER A 605 -22.58 15.99 6.65
C SER A 605 -21.54 16.55 5.69
N TYR A 606 -21.77 16.40 4.37
CA TYR A 606 -20.90 16.95 3.33
C TYR A 606 -21.56 18.11 2.58
N SER A 607 -22.61 17.84 1.78
CA SER A 607 -23.17 18.83 0.85
C SER A 607 -23.71 20.07 1.58
N ALA A 608 -24.45 19.89 2.67
CA ALA A 608 -24.96 21.00 3.47
C ALA A 608 -23.83 21.84 4.11
N GLN A 609 -22.77 21.19 4.59
CA GLN A 609 -21.62 21.90 5.18
C GLN A 609 -20.87 22.74 4.14
N ARG A 610 -20.75 22.25 2.90
CA ARG A 610 -20.16 22.99 1.78
C ARG A 610 -21.01 24.20 1.40
N MET A 611 -22.33 24.01 1.25
CA MET A 611 -23.26 25.05 0.83
C MET A 611 -23.45 26.15 1.89
N ASN A 612 -23.47 25.81 3.19
CA ASN A 612 -23.42 26.80 4.28
C ASN A 612 -22.17 27.68 4.29
N ARG A 613 -21.09 27.24 3.64
CA ARG A 613 -19.85 28.00 3.47
C ARG A 613 -19.79 28.70 2.11
N ASN A 614 -20.95 28.84 1.45
CA ASN A 614 -21.12 29.42 0.11
C ASN A 614 -20.17 28.83 -0.93
N ALA A 615 -19.94 27.52 -0.85
CA ALA A 615 -19.10 26.79 -1.79
C ALA A 615 -19.87 25.61 -2.39
N ALA A 616 -19.76 25.42 -3.69
CA ALA A 616 -20.33 24.24 -4.36
C ALA A 616 -19.73 22.94 -3.76
N PRO A 617 -20.56 21.92 -3.49
CA PRO A 617 -20.10 20.56 -3.24
C PRO A 617 -19.26 20.03 -4.42
N THR A 618 -18.14 19.37 -4.13
CA THR A 618 -17.29 18.78 -5.17
C THR A 618 -17.96 17.50 -5.69
N GLY A 619 -18.21 17.42 -7.00
CA GLY A 619 -19.02 16.35 -7.60
C GLY A 619 -18.58 14.91 -7.29
N ALA A 620 -17.28 14.65 -7.14
CA ALA A 620 -16.77 13.33 -6.76
C ALA A 620 -17.06 12.93 -5.30
N PHE A 621 -17.42 13.89 -4.44
CA PHE A 621 -17.55 13.76 -2.99
C PHE A 621 -19.00 13.82 -2.50
N VAL A 622 -19.98 14.02 -3.38
CA VAL A 622 -21.40 14.10 -3.00
C VAL A 622 -21.97 12.72 -2.68
N SER A 623 -23.12 12.66 -1.99
CA SER A 623 -23.79 11.39 -1.70
C SER A 623 -24.09 10.62 -2.98
N ILE A 624 -23.84 9.31 -2.97
CA ILE A 624 -24.19 8.41 -4.06
C ILE A 624 -25.35 7.49 -3.63
N PRO A 625 -26.24 7.09 -4.56
CA PRO A 625 -27.15 5.98 -4.32
C PRO A 625 -26.36 4.69 -4.04
N THR A 626 -26.94 3.83 -3.20
CA THR A 626 -26.33 2.56 -2.79
C THR A 626 -27.37 1.47 -2.68
N ALA A 627 -26.98 0.23 -2.96
CA ALA A 627 -27.87 -0.94 -2.93
C ALA A 627 -27.98 -1.61 -1.54
N HIS A 628 -27.30 -1.12 -0.50
CA HIS A 628 -27.40 -1.67 0.86
C HIS A 628 -28.43 -0.95 1.76
N MET A 629 -29.46 -0.37 1.14
CA MET A 629 -30.55 0.34 1.82
C MET A 629 -31.83 -0.52 1.86
N PHE A 630 -32.50 -0.51 3.00
CA PHE A 630 -33.75 -1.26 3.24
C PHE A 630 -34.81 -0.33 3.82
N LYS A 631 -36.03 -0.41 3.31
CA LYS A 631 -37.17 0.40 3.76
C LYS A 631 -38.28 -0.49 4.31
N VAL A 632 -38.81 -0.10 5.47
CA VAL A 632 -39.96 -0.73 6.14
C VAL A 632 -41.00 0.33 6.49
N GLN A 633 -42.24 -0.08 6.71
CA GLN A 633 -43.34 0.80 7.14
C GLN A 633 -43.90 0.35 8.48
N ALA A 634 -43.83 1.22 9.49
CA ALA A 634 -44.36 1.02 10.83
C ALA A 634 -45.85 1.42 10.92
N SER A 635 -46.61 0.86 11.88
CA SER A 635 -48.03 1.18 12.04
C SER A 635 -48.30 2.59 12.60
N SER A 636 -47.33 3.19 13.29
CA SER A 636 -47.44 4.49 13.95
C SER A 636 -46.18 5.35 13.73
N PRO A 637 -46.24 6.68 13.82
CA PRO A 637 -45.05 7.54 13.87
C PRO A 637 -44.26 7.45 15.20
N THR A 638 -44.80 6.77 16.22
CA THR A 638 -44.20 6.70 17.58
C THR A 638 -43.94 5.27 18.08
N SER A 639 -44.20 4.26 17.25
CA SER A 639 -43.94 2.86 17.62
C SER A 639 -42.44 2.55 17.56
N THR A 640 -41.95 1.85 18.58
CA THR A 640 -40.61 1.28 18.60
C THR A 640 -40.57 0.06 17.67
N VAL A 641 -39.50 -0.09 16.89
CA VAL A 641 -39.26 -1.27 16.07
C VAL A 641 -37.96 -1.96 16.49
N GLU A 642 -37.96 -3.28 16.48
CA GLU A 642 -36.78 -4.10 16.71
C GLU A 642 -36.18 -4.48 15.37
N ILE A 643 -34.99 -3.98 15.08
CA ILE A 643 -34.23 -4.25 13.85
C ILE A 643 -33.19 -5.32 14.17
N LYS A 644 -33.12 -6.34 13.33
CA LYS A 644 -32.16 -7.44 13.41
C LYS A 644 -31.54 -7.65 12.03
N VAL A 645 -30.22 -7.59 11.95
CA VAL A 645 -29.44 -7.93 10.75
C VAL A 645 -28.62 -9.18 11.08
N THR A 646 -28.64 -10.17 10.20
CA THR A 646 -27.79 -11.37 10.32
C THR A 646 -26.90 -11.48 9.09
N ASP A 647 -25.59 -11.66 9.27
CA ASP A 647 -24.67 -11.84 8.15
C ASP A 647 -24.60 -13.29 7.64
N CYS A 648 -23.88 -13.46 6.53
CA CYS A 648 -23.61 -14.76 5.90
C CYS A 648 -22.83 -15.76 6.78
N PHE A 649 -22.31 -15.33 7.94
CA PHE A 649 -21.67 -16.18 8.96
C PHE A 649 -22.57 -16.45 10.19
N GLY A 650 -23.80 -15.93 10.20
CA GLY A 650 -24.75 -16.07 11.30
C GLY A 650 -24.53 -15.13 12.48
N ARG A 651 -23.68 -14.09 12.34
CA ARG A 651 -23.51 -13.06 13.38
C ARG A 651 -24.68 -12.08 13.32
N ILE A 652 -25.18 -11.69 14.48
CA ILE A 652 -26.42 -10.91 14.62
C ILE A 652 -26.11 -9.52 15.19
N PHE A 653 -26.63 -8.49 14.52
CA PHE A 653 -26.53 -7.08 14.90
C PHE A 653 -27.94 -6.54 15.12
N GLN A 654 -28.19 -5.75 16.18
CA GLN A 654 -29.54 -5.33 16.56
C GLN A 654 -29.64 -3.87 17.03
N GLU A 655 -30.80 -3.25 16.78
CA GLU A 655 -31.19 -1.93 17.27
C GLU A 655 -32.67 -1.94 17.69
N SER A 656 -32.97 -1.58 18.94
CA SER A 656 -34.33 -1.23 19.37
C SER A 656 -34.55 0.26 19.10
N MET A 657 -35.19 0.56 17.97
CA MET A 657 -35.30 1.92 17.44
C MET A 657 -36.55 2.62 18.02
N VAL A 658 -36.35 3.38 19.10
CA VAL A 658 -37.39 4.24 19.68
C VAL A 658 -37.73 5.38 18.71
N ARG A 659 -39.03 5.65 18.50
CA ARG A 659 -39.51 6.66 17.55
C ARG A 659 -40.42 7.71 18.21
N PRO A 660 -40.40 8.97 17.72
CA PRO A 660 -39.68 9.41 16.53
C PRO A 660 -38.19 9.66 16.77
N LYS A 661 -37.34 9.41 15.76
CA LYS A 661 -35.87 9.50 15.86
C LYS A 661 -35.35 10.64 14.98
N GLU A 662 -34.92 11.75 15.60
CA GLU A 662 -34.39 12.91 14.86
C GLU A 662 -33.09 12.55 14.11
N ILE A 663 -32.90 13.13 12.93
CA ILE A 663 -31.63 13.06 12.20
C ILE A 663 -30.65 14.13 12.72
N HIS A 664 -29.43 13.72 13.07
CA HIS A 664 -28.36 14.59 13.54
C HIS A 664 -26.99 14.10 13.06
N THR A 665 -25.99 14.98 13.01
CA THR A 665 -24.62 14.61 12.58
C THR A 665 -23.86 13.77 13.60
N GLN A 666 -24.24 13.81 14.89
CA GLN A 666 -23.65 12.95 15.92
C GLN A 666 -23.87 11.47 15.59
N MET A 667 -22.90 10.63 15.96
CA MET A 667 -22.84 9.23 15.55
C MET A 667 -23.09 8.30 16.74
N LYS A 668 -24.13 7.47 16.60
CA LYS A 668 -24.71 6.54 17.58
C LYS A 668 -25.39 7.24 18.77
#